data_AF-A0A7W4Z9D7-F1
#
_entry.id   AF-A0A7W4Z9D7-F1
#
_cell.length_a   1.000
_cell.length_b   1.000
_cell.length_c   1.000
_cell.angle_alpha   90.00
_cell.angle_beta   90.00
_cell.angle_gamma   90.00
#
_symmetry.space_group_name_H-M   'P 1'
#
loop_
_entity.id
_entity.type
_entity.pdbx_description
1 polymer ?
#
loop_
_entity_poly.entity_id
_entity_poly.type
_entity_poly.pdbx_seq_one_letter_code
_entity_poly.pdbx_strand_id
1 'polypeptide(L)'
;MDLYSAILQRLKRFLIKIFKIGESTRKKFAQLDKQIAKLESSRKKFTPLKKRVVKLESTRKELTPLKKRVVKLESTRKEFTPLQKRVTKLEEDSHIVFALDQNASRERLITLADQLPANQAKISIVRHLFRLRNFKSACKAAKGLDLHKQAPRNLFLIIRCFLSGTEGVQADSMLDWFLRHHDLTSLPEGDQRTLADLIYLSGAEPQTKLSRLAQLSSAAASDKIRQYTRFQKFRIKLLIDTKIDPLNYAELDQLDVEEPSYQLRYIPHLKALGYDDEAKSLLDCLYRHHGMEHAGVLSAILTFDADWPRVDLAALPKQYINRLEFLQLANDHKGSCEEFSSLFDQCLQANLKVYPNADVYLKDKILNRFLRLDLLDEIEQLVSSDRELPDTVLSPHLATGLYYFMADQFLSARDRFMRVMEEDPSDPVAAQGLRLALPRAGGDMSSIITIRDRLGYGIRGAGRTGSCANVGSDKVIGNLMSGHYREGLYAKRHATHWQLLKRIYGDRFFNFERLPVDSKAKHLFVIGDEGVGDEVRTSQFYAYLTERFNKVTITCDPRLTEIFKRSFPQITFIPVERYRKGLTRTATSKKKRISGLNMTLSQILTDDCKPLMDQADYITFGQNLFFNRFIGEIPRLNNGGYLSSTKEKRTANKKLRVGILWRSHFISMWRKFMYLKVEDFTPLTELETVELWSMQHCITDEEKNFCRAKNIRLVEDVDLFDDFEGMVPILKHLDLMIGISSLPIELAAALGTPVWMLGFSPENYFLRTGGGTIETDQLTTNSTIVAPEWIDFSAPSSECVTLVMEDVCRRLRRFEPKPLPSSSFVPEQKVETASIVTRMTKSERTLQKVFDRTTALTDLVADLYLDTMPLNDARNAQERAWLGRHGFRYVVHHLEEKWEQTRTPYWEMLFSMLPDVSSVCEFGCNIGANLRAINHLRPNIRRVGIEINAIACEVLRKSGIAEVHEASVSEIDLAEQFDLVFSRGVLIHINPSDLENVLRRMAKHSKRYVLIYEIFSPEPFHLESYSDIVSLATGEKAEGYQFWRDFASEFSDLHPAWQIVRSGVGEMPAAKREDAKPKHGKLVWTLFKRPDALLTKKGSKTPVQEAPSRLPYG
;
A
#
# COMPACT_ATOMS: atom_id res chain seq x y z
N MET A 1 8.35 -12.68 -24.61
CA MET A 1 7.40 -12.37 -25.69
C MET A 1 7.76 -13.07 -27.00
N ASP A 2 8.93 -12.81 -27.60
CA ASP A 2 9.34 -13.55 -28.82
C ASP A 2 9.56 -15.04 -28.59
N LEU A 3 10.20 -15.37 -27.47
CA LEU A 3 10.48 -16.73 -27.04
C LEU A 3 9.17 -17.47 -26.72
N TYR A 4 8.30 -16.91 -25.86
CA TYR A 4 6.94 -17.40 -25.61
C TYR A 4 6.02 -17.50 -26.84
N SER A 5 6.04 -16.54 -27.77
CA SER A 5 5.28 -16.61 -29.03
C SER A 5 5.81 -17.73 -29.93
N ALA A 6 7.13 -17.94 -29.96
CA ALA A 6 7.77 -19.03 -30.67
C ALA A 6 7.48 -20.39 -30.02
N ILE A 7 7.41 -20.45 -28.68
CA ILE A 7 6.97 -21.61 -27.89
C ILE A 7 5.51 -21.94 -28.18
N LEU A 8 4.60 -20.97 -28.13
CA LEU A 8 3.18 -21.18 -28.42
C LEU A 8 2.94 -21.60 -29.88
N GLN A 9 3.71 -21.05 -30.83
CA GLN A 9 3.68 -21.49 -32.23
C GLN A 9 4.35 -22.86 -32.45
N ARG A 10 5.37 -23.21 -31.67
CA ARG A 10 5.97 -24.56 -31.68
C ARG A 10 5.00 -25.57 -31.07
N LEU A 11 4.39 -25.29 -29.93
CA LEU A 11 3.32 -26.05 -29.27
C LEU A 11 2.11 -26.22 -30.20
N LYS A 12 1.65 -25.15 -30.85
CA LYS A 12 0.56 -25.24 -31.85
C LYS A 12 0.94 -26.16 -33.01
N ARG A 13 2.12 -25.95 -33.63
CA ARG A 13 2.61 -26.81 -34.73
C ARG A 13 2.82 -28.25 -34.28
N PHE A 14 3.21 -28.45 -33.03
CA PHE A 14 3.45 -29.74 -32.40
C PHE A 14 2.15 -30.50 -32.12
N LEU A 15 1.15 -29.85 -31.51
CA LEU A 15 -0.17 -30.41 -31.23
C LEU A 15 -0.94 -30.76 -32.52
N ILE A 16 -0.82 -29.93 -33.58
CA ILE A 16 -1.40 -30.20 -34.90
C ILE A 16 -0.74 -31.40 -35.60
N LYS A 17 0.56 -31.63 -35.36
CA LYS A 17 1.34 -32.66 -36.06
C LYS A 17 1.19 -34.07 -35.43
N ILE A 18 0.76 -34.17 -34.17
CA ILE A 18 0.69 -35.44 -33.43
C ILE A 18 -0.72 -36.03 -33.39
N PHE A 19 -1.77 -35.23 -33.18
CA PHE A 19 -3.11 -35.77 -32.95
C PHE A 19 -4.01 -35.42 -34.14
N LYS A 20 -4.58 -36.40 -34.85
CA LYS A 20 -5.51 -36.17 -35.98
C LYS A 20 -6.82 -35.56 -35.44
N ILE A 21 -6.99 -34.25 -35.63
CA ILE A 21 -7.97 -33.43 -34.89
C ILE A 21 -9.39 -33.44 -35.50
N GLY A 22 -10.39 -33.73 -34.65
CA GLY A 22 -11.84 -33.62 -34.93
C GLY A 22 -12.40 -32.19 -34.94
N GLU A 23 -13.65 -32.04 -35.39
CA GLU A 23 -14.25 -30.76 -35.83
C GLU A 23 -14.50 -29.74 -34.70
N SER A 24 -14.80 -30.20 -33.48
CA SER A 24 -14.95 -29.35 -32.27
C SER A 24 -13.65 -28.61 -31.93
N THR A 25 -12.53 -29.31 -31.99
CA THR A 25 -11.21 -28.78 -31.66
C THR A 25 -10.69 -27.83 -32.75
N ARG A 26 -11.09 -27.99 -34.02
CA ARG A 26 -10.77 -27.02 -35.11
C ARG A 26 -11.37 -25.64 -34.87
N LYS A 27 -12.60 -25.56 -34.33
CA LYS A 27 -13.24 -24.27 -33.97
C LYS A 27 -12.51 -23.58 -32.81
N LYS A 28 -12.04 -24.33 -31.81
CA LYS A 28 -11.25 -23.80 -30.69
C LYS A 28 -9.84 -23.33 -31.14
N PHE A 29 -9.19 -24.03 -32.07
CA PHE A 29 -7.92 -23.57 -32.68
C PHE A 29 -8.07 -22.25 -33.45
N ALA A 30 -9.20 -22.01 -34.12
CA ALA A 30 -9.48 -20.74 -34.81
C ALA A 30 -9.59 -19.54 -33.83
N GLN A 31 -9.98 -19.79 -32.58
CA GLN A 31 -10.08 -18.78 -31.53
C GLN A 31 -8.71 -18.48 -30.90
N LEU A 32 -7.88 -19.52 -30.73
CA LEU A 32 -6.47 -19.37 -30.35
C LEU A 32 -5.68 -18.57 -31.41
N ASP A 33 -5.99 -18.79 -32.70
CA ASP A 33 -5.39 -18.05 -33.82
C ASP A 33 -5.72 -16.57 -33.83
N LYS A 34 -6.93 -16.18 -33.41
CA LYS A 34 -7.27 -14.77 -33.21
C LYS A 34 -6.46 -14.13 -32.08
N GLN A 35 -6.16 -14.87 -31.01
CA GLN A 35 -5.42 -14.35 -29.85
C GLN A 35 -3.91 -14.28 -30.13
N ILE A 36 -3.33 -15.30 -30.77
CA ILE A 36 -1.94 -15.31 -31.25
C ILE A 36 -1.74 -14.19 -32.28
N ALA A 37 -2.65 -14.02 -33.24
CA ALA A 37 -2.60 -12.92 -34.21
C ALA A 37 -2.67 -11.53 -33.53
N LYS A 38 -3.38 -11.39 -32.42
CA LYS A 38 -3.46 -10.13 -31.64
C LYS A 38 -2.14 -9.82 -30.92
N LEU A 39 -1.48 -10.84 -30.37
CA LEU A 39 -0.15 -10.75 -29.74
C LEU A 39 0.94 -10.44 -30.80
N GLU A 40 0.93 -11.13 -31.94
CA GLU A 40 1.84 -10.85 -33.06
C GLU A 40 1.59 -9.47 -33.69
N SER A 41 0.33 -8.99 -33.74
CA SER A 41 0.01 -7.63 -34.22
C SER A 41 0.55 -6.55 -33.28
N SER A 42 0.63 -6.83 -31.97
CA SER A 42 1.18 -5.91 -30.97
C SER A 42 2.70 -5.83 -31.08
N ARG A 43 3.36 -6.94 -31.44
CA ARG A 43 4.80 -7.02 -31.76
C ARG A 43 5.16 -6.30 -33.07
N LYS A 44 4.39 -6.51 -34.16
CA LYS A 44 4.65 -5.89 -35.48
C LYS A 44 4.55 -4.35 -35.49
N LYS A 45 3.90 -3.75 -34.49
CA LYS A 45 3.69 -2.29 -34.40
C LYS A 45 4.86 -1.51 -33.77
N PHE A 46 5.83 -2.15 -33.13
CA PHE A 46 6.81 -1.42 -32.31
C PHE A 46 8.18 -1.14 -32.97
N THR A 47 8.51 -1.75 -34.11
CA THR A 47 9.85 -1.58 -34.74
C THR A 47 9.83 -0.91 -36.13
N PRO A 48 8.81 -1.07 -37.00
CA PRO A 48 8.79 -0.40 -38.31
C PRO A 48 8.28 1.05 -38.30
N LEU A 49 7.49 1.44 -37.29
CA LEU A 49 6.85 2.77 -37.22
C LEU A 49 7.84 3.92 -36.94
N LYS A 50 9.04 3.62 -36.41
CA LYS A 50 10.11 4.62 -36.23
C LYS A 50 10.96 4.86 -37.49
N LYS A 51 10.90 3.96 -38.49
CA LYS A 51 11.71 4.03 -39.73
C LYS A 51 10.91 4.34 -41.00
N ARG A 52 9.57 4.22 -40.97
CA ARG A 52 8.70 4.45 -42.14
C ARG A 52 8.10 5.86 -42.22
N VAL A 53 8.15 6.62 -41.12
CA VAL A 53 7.74 8.04 -41.03
C VAL A 53 8.72 8.98 -41.76
N VAL A 54 9.90 8.50 -42.16
CA VAL A 54 10.96 9.33 -42.81
C VAL A 54 11.22 8.95 -44.28
N LYS A 55 10.62 7.89 -44.84
CA LYS A 55 11.08 7.34 -46.14
C LYS A 55 10.06 7.19 -47.27
N LEU A 56 8.80 7.61 -47.15
CA LEU A 56 7.86 7.45 -48.28
C LEU A 56 6.98 8.68 -48.51
N GLU A 57 7.64 9.84 -48.55
CA GLU A 57 7.21 11.08 -49.22
C GLU A 57 7.29 11.01 -50.76
N SER A 58 7.54 9.86 -51.37
CA SER A 58 7.58 9.75 -52.83
C SER A 58 6.91 8.47 -53.32
N THR A 59 5.79 8.66 -54.00
CA THR A 59 5.52 8.15 -55.35
C THR A 59 4.07 7.68 -55.49
N ARG A 60 3.38 8.46 -56.31
CA ARG A 60 1.99 8.44 -56.74
C ARG A 60 1.83 7.42 -57.88
N LYS A 61 0.81 6.56 -57.83
CA LYS A 61 0.00 6.08 -58.99
C LYS A 61 -0.96 4.97 -58.54
N GLU A 62 -2.21 5.37 -58.28
CA GLU A 62 -3.44 4.62 -58.59
C GLU A 62 -4.61 5.34 -57.90
N LEU A 63 -4.93 6.50 -58.47
CA LEU A 63 -5.86 7.48 -57.93
C LEU A 63 -6.84 7.83 -59.04
N THR A 64 -7.64 6.86 -59.48
CA THR A 64 -8.57 7.05 -60.61
C THR A 64 -9.92 6.31 -60.50
N PRO A 65 -10.06 5.10 -59.91
CA PRO A 65 -11.38 4.47 -59.80
C PRO A 65 -12.25 5.01 -58.64
N LEU A 66 -11.62 5.48 -57.56
CA LEU A 66 -12.30 5.99 -56.36
C LEU A 66 -12.83 7.43 -56.53
N LYS A 67 -12.24 8.23 -57.42
CA LYS A 67 -12.70 9.60 -57.71
C LYS A 67 -14.04 9.63 -58.46
N LYS A 68 -14.34 8.63 -59.30
CA LYS A 68 -15.64 8.54 -60.00
C LYS A 68 -16.81 8.14 -59.08
N ARG A 69 -16.52 7.50 -57.95
CA ARG A 69 -17.52 7.05 -56.97
C ARG A 69 -17.89 8.14 -55.96
N VAL A 70 -16.96 9.06 -55.69
CA VAL A 70 -17.17 10.24 -54.85
C VAL A 70 -18.03 11.30 -55.56
N VAL A 71 -17.80 11.55 -56.86
CA VAL A 71 -18.61 12.52 -57.65
C VAL A 71 -20.09 12.10 -57.78
N LYS A 72 -20.40 10.80 -57.73
CA LYS A 72 -21.79 10.28 -57.77
C LYS A 72 -22.51 10.38 -56.40
N LEU A 73 -21.76 10.43 -55.30
CA LEU A 73 -22.32 10.58 -53.94
C LEU A 73 -22.47 12.06 -53.54
N GLU A 74 -21.73 12.96 -54.20
CA GLU A 74 -21.81 14.40 -53.97
C GLU A 74 -23.04 15.06 -54.62
N SER A 75 -23.70 14.43 -55.61
CA SER A 75 -24.96 14.92 -56.18
C SER A 75 -26.20 14.64 -55.31
N THR A 76 -26.12 13.73 -54.34
CA THR A 76 -27.25 13.38 -53.43
C THR A 76 -27.23 14.22 -52.13
N ARG A 77 -26.28 15.16 -52.00
CA ARG A 77 -26.06 15.96 -50.78
C ARG A 77 -26.87 17.27 -50.72
N LYS A 78 -27.58 17.64 -51.80
CA LYS A 78 -28.37 18.89 -51.87
C LYS A 78 -29.81 18.79 -51.32
N GLU A 79 -30.26 17.61 -50.88
CA GLU A 79 -31.61 17.42 -50.30
C GLU A 79 -31.63 17.29 -48.76
N PHE A 80 -30.47 17.29 -48.08
CA PHE A 80 -30.40 16.98 -46.64
C PHE A 80 -30.69 18.17 -45.69
N THR A 81 -30.49 19.40 -46.14
CA THR A 81 -30.59 20.59 -45.28
C THR A 81 -32.04 20.96 -44.89
N PRO A 82 -33.06 20.80 -45.75
CA PRO A 82 -34.47 21.00 -45.34
C PRO A 82 -34.97 19.92 -44.37
N LEU A 83 -34.47 18.69 -44.50
CA LEU A 83 -34.79 17.57 -43.59
C LEU A 83 -34.16 17.74 -42.21
N GLN A 84 -32.91 18.23 -42.13
CA GLN A 84 -32.27 18.54 -40.84
C GLN A 84 -33.04 19.61 -40.05
N LYS A 85 -33.50 20.68 -40.71
CA LYS A 85 -34.33 21.71 -40.03
C LYS A 85 -35.69 21.18 -39.57
N ARG A 86 -36.27 20.21 -40.27
CA ARG A 86 -37.52 19.53 -39.87
C ARG A 86 -37.29 18.57 -38.71
N VAL A 87 -36.16 17.86 -38.69
CA VAL A 87 -35.77 16.95 -37.60
C VAL A 87 -35.47 17.73 -36.33
N THR A 88 -34.72 18.83 -36.39
CA THR A 88 -34.45 19.66 -35.20
C THR A 88 -35.73 20.25 -34.60
N LYS A 89 -36.70 20.64 -35.44
CA LYS A 89 -38.01 21.11 -34.98
C LYS A 89 -38.86 19.99 -34.36
N LEU A 90 -38.80 18.78 -34.91
CA LEU A 90 -39.48 17.60 -34.35
C LEU A 90 -38.79 17.09 -33.06
N GLU A 91 -37.48 17.29 -32.90
CA GLU A 91 -36.73 16.96 -31.69
C GLU A 91 -37.10 17.90 -30.53
N GLU A 92 -37.28 19.20 -30.81
CA GLU A 92 -37.79 20.20 -29.84
C GLU A 92 -39.25 19.94 -29.43
N ASP A 93 -40.10 19.48 -30.35
CA ASP A 93 -41.51 19.16 -30.06
C ASP A 93 -41.69 17.79 -29.34
N SER A 94 -40.65 16.95 -29.28
CA SER A 94 -40.71 15.59 -28.71
C SER A 94 -40.27 15.46 -27.25
N HIS A 95 -40.04 16.58 -26.54
CA HIS A 95 -39.59 16.63 -25.16
C HIS A 95 -40.62 16.06 -24.15
N ILE A 96 -40.76 14.74 -24.10
CA ILE A 96 -41.12 14.04 -22.86
C ILE A 96 -39.96 14.31 -21.90
N VAL A 97 -40.19 15.18 -20.92
CA VAL A 97 -39.27 15.39 -19.80
C VAL A 97 -39.10 14.04 -19.12
N PHE A 98 -37.97 13.38 -19.36
CA PHE A 98 -37.61 12.17 -18.63
C PHE A 98 -37.44 12.53 -17.16
N ALA A 99 -38.49 12.29 -16.36
CA ALA A 99 -38.47 12.47 -14.92
C ALA A 99 -37.65 11.32 -14.32
N LEU A 100 -36.40 11.61 -13.94
CA LEU A 100 -35.54 10.65 -13.28
C LEU A 100 -36.06 10.39 -11.86
N ASP A 101 -36.41 9.14 -11.57
CA ASP A 101 -36.65 8.67 -10.20
C ASP A 101 -35.34 8.75 -9.40
N GLN A 102 -35.25 9.75 -8.52
CA GLN A 102 -34.05 10.01 -7.71
C GLN A 102 -33.86 9.00 -6.57
N ASN A 103 -34.90 8.20 -6.28
CA ASN A 103 -34.88 7.14 -5.27
C ASN A 103 -34.69 5.76 -5.91
N ALA A 104 -34.46 5.68 -7.23
CA ALA A 104 -34.14 4.44 -7.90
C ALA A 104 -32.79 3.87 -7.43
N SER A 105 -32.71 2.54 -7.33
CA SER A 105 -31.46 1.86 -7.03
C SER A 105 -30.41 2.09 -8.12
N ARG A 106 -29.14 2.06 -7.73
CA ARG A 106 -28.00 2.19 -8.66
C ARG A 106 -28.05 1.18 -9.80
N GLU A 107 -28.41 -0.07 -9.51
CA GLU A 107 -28.53 -1.12 -10.53
C GLU A 107 -29.63 -0.78 -11.55
N ARG A 108 -30.80 -0.32 -11.08
CA ARG A 108 -31.90 0.11 -11.95
C ARG A 108 -31.47 1.29 -12.81
N LEU A 109 -30.77 2.26 -12.24
CA LEU A 109 -30.25 3.43 -12.95
C LEU A 109 -29.25 3.04 -14.05
N ILE A 110 -28.35 2.09 -13.78
CA ILE A 110 -27.36 1.61 -14.76
C ILE A 110 -28.03 0.81 -15.88
N THR A 111 -28.95 -0.10 -15.54
CA THR A 111 -29.73 -0.86 -16.53
C THR A 111 -30.54 0.08 -17.42
N LEU A 112 -31.17 1.08 -16.83
CA LEU A 112 -31.92 2.10 -17.56
C LEU A 112 -31.00 2.91 -18.48
N ALA A 113 -29.81 3.29 -18.01
CA ALA A 113 -28.83 3.97 -18.84
C ALA A 113 -28.42 3.12 -20.05
N ASP A 114 -28.25 1.81 -19.91
CA ASP A 114 -27.90 0.92 -21.03
C ASP A 114 -29.05 0.76 -22.05
N GLN A 115 -30.30 0.78 -21.58
CA GLN A 115 -31.50 0.60 -22.41
C GLN A 115 -31.94 1.87 -23.15
N LEU A 116 -31.61 3.05 -22.63
CA LEU A 116 -32.10 4.32 -23.18
C LEU A 116 -31.44 4.64 -24.54
N PRO A 117 -32.22 4.85 -25.61
CA PRO A 117 -31.69 5.25 -26.91
C PRO A 117 -31.25 6.73 -26.93
N ALA A 118 -31.85 7.58 -26.08
CA ALA A 118 -31.64 9.03 -26.08
C ALA A 118 -30.48 9.49 -25.19
N ASN A 119 -29.62 10.35 -25.74
CA ASN A 119 -28.48 10.94 -25.02
C ASN A 119 -28.89 11.79 -23.80
N GLN A 120 -30.07 12.42 -23.83
CA GLN A 120 -30.52 13.34 -22.78
C GLN A 120 -31.01 12.64 -21.49
N ALA A 121 -31.64 11.46 -21.61
CA ALA A 121 -32.04 10.68 -20.43
C ALA A 121 -30.81 10.05 -19.75
N LYS A 122 -29.85 9.56 -20.53
CA LYS A 122 -28.55 9.06 -20.05
C LYS A 122 -27.75 10.12 -19.28
N ILE A 123 -27.67 11.35 -19.78
CA ILE A 123 -26.90 12.40 -19.07
C ILE A 123 -27.52 12.79 -17.73
N SER A 124 -28.85 12.72 -17.59
CA SER A 124 -29.53 12.93 -16.31
C SER A 124 -29.15 11.87 -15.28
N ILE A 125 -29.04 10.60 -15.70
CA ILE A 125 -28.55 9.50 -14.85
C ILE A 125 -27.08 9.74 -14.45
N VAL A 126 -26.21 10.09 -15.41
CA VAL A 126 -24.80 10.43 -15.12
C VAL A 126 -24.70 11.54 -14.07
N ARG A 127 -25.50 12.61 -14.23
CA ARG A 127 -25.52 13.75 -13.30
C ARG A 127 -25.96 13.34 -11.91
N HIS A 128 -27.02 12.54 -11.81
CA HIS A 128 -27.53 12.04 -10.53
C HIS A 128 -26.49 11.19 -9.80
N LEU A 129 -25.93 10.17 -10.48
CA LEU A 129 -24.90 9.30 -9.93
C LEU A 129 -23.65 10.09 -9.49
N PHE A 130 -23.19 11.04 -10.32
CA PHE A 130 -22.05 11.89 -10.00
C PHE A 130 -22.30 12.77 -8.77
N ARG A 131 -23.50 13.37 -8.65
CA ARG A 131 -23.86 14.23 -7.51
C ARG A 131 -23.88 13.45 -6.19
N LEU A 132 -24.20 12.16 -6.23
CA LEU A 132 -24.15 11.23 -5.10
C LEU A 132 -22.82 10.47 -4.98
N ARG A 133 -21.76 10.92 -5.68
CA ARG A 133 -20.39 10.37 -5.61
C ARG A 133 -20.23 8.93 -6.12
N ASN A 134 -21.18 8.42 -6.89
CA ASN A 134 -21.10 7.12 -7.56
C ASN A 134 -20.28 7.24 -8.86
N PHE A 135 -18.99 7.57 -8.75
CA PHE A 135 -18.18 7.96 -9.90
C PHE A 135 -17.92 6.81 -10.87
N LYS A 136 -17.67 5.60 -10.38
CA LYS A 136 -17.51 4.41 -11.26
C LYS A 136 -18.78 4.13 -12.04
N SER A 137 -19.93 4.15 -11.37
CA SER A 137 -21.23 3.97 -12.01
C SER A 137 -21.55 5.11 -12.99
N ALA A 138 -21.28 6.37 -12.63
CA ALA A 138 -21.43 7.51 -13.53
C ALA A 138 -20.53 7.41 -14.78
N CYS A 139 -19.29 6.93 -14.63
CA CYS A 139 -18.39 6.66 -15.75
C CYS A 139 -18.96 5.58 -16.67
N LYS A 140 -19.52 4.50 -16.11
CA LYS A 140 -20.15 3.43 -16.90
C LYS A 140 -21.34 3.96 -17.70
N ALA A 141 -22.24 4.71 -17.07
CA ALA A 141 -23.39 5.32 -17.74
C ALA A 141 -22.98 6.30 -18.85
N ALA A 142 -21.82 6.95 -18.73
CA ALA A 142 -21.33 7.90 -19.74
C ALA A 142 -20.71 7.24 -21.00
N LYS A 143 -20.29 5.96 -20.95
CA LYS A 143 -19.56 5.30 -22.07
C LYS A 143 -20.39 5.12 -23.34
N GLY A 144 -21.72 5.15 -23.25
CA GLY A 144 -22.64 5.04 -24.39
C GLY A 144 -23.05 6.37 -25.03
N LEU A 145 -22.49 7.50 -24.59
CA LEU A 145 -22.80 8.83 -25.13
C LEU A 145 -21.88 9.19 -26.30
N ASP A 146 -22.44 9.84 -27.33
CA ASP A 146 -21.62 10.51 -28.36
C ASP A 146 -21.02 11.77 -27.76
N LEU A 147 -19.81 11.66 -27.23
CA LEU A 147 -19.15 12.67 -26.41
C LEU A 147 -18.91 13.99 -27.15
N HIS A 148 -18.66 13.95 -28.47
CA HIS A 148 -18.35 15.14 -29.26
C HIS A 148 -19.58 15.96 -29.64
N LYS A 149 -20.78 15.40 -29.49
CA LYS A 149 -22.06 16.09 -29.76
C LYS A 149 -22.74 16.62 -28.50
N GLN A 150 -22.08 16.52 -27.34
CA GLN A 150 -22.65 17.02 -26.09
C GLN A 150 -22.49 18.54 -25.99
N ALA A 151 -23.50 19.21 -25.42
CA ALA A 151 -23.39 20.59 -25.00
C ALA A 151 -22.22 20.77 -23.99
N PRO A 152 -21.52 21.93 -23.96
CA PRO A 152 -20.35 22.16 -23.13
C PRO A 152 -20.53 21.74 -21.67
N ARG A 153 -21.62 22.16 -21.04
CA ARG A 153 -21.95 21.82 -19.64
C ARG A 153 -22.05 20.32 -19.38
N ASN A 154 -22.59 19.55 -20.31
CA ASN A 154 -22.68 18.09 -20.21
C ASN A 154 -21.31 17.44 -20.42
N LEU A 155 -20.54 17.95 -21.37
CA LEU A 155 -19.17 17.48 -21.61
C LEU A 155 -18.29 17.69 -20.35
N PHE A 156 -18.38 18.86 -19.71
CA PHE A 156 -17.63 19.19 -18.50
C PHE A 156 -17.99 18.28 -17.33
N LEU A 157 -19.28 17.95 -17.16
CA LEU A 157 -19.71 16.94 -16.21
C LEU A 157 -19.04 15.59 -16.49
N ILE A 158 -19.04 15.11 -17.74
CA ILE A 158 -18.44 13.82 -18.10
C ILE A 158 -16.92 13.83 -17.87
N ILE A 159 -16.22 14.91 -18.26
CA ILE A 159 -14.77 15.07 -17.98
C ILE A 159 -14.54 14.96 -16.47
N ARG A 160 -15.33 15.66 -15.66
CA ARG A 160 -15.22 15.59 -14.21
C ARG A 160 -15.51 14.18 -13.67
N CYS A 161 -16.53 13.49 -14.18
CA CYS A 161 -16.81 12.10 -13.85
C CYS A 161 -15.58 11.22 -14.11
N PHE A 162 -14.98 11.32 -15.29
CA PHE A 162 -13.83 10.52 -15.70
C PHE A 162 -12.58 10.82 -14.87
N LEU A 163 -12.35 12.08 -14.50
CA LEU A 163 -11.29 12.46 -13.56
C LEU A 163 -11.54 11.92 -12.15
N SER A 164 -12.80 11.91 -11.68
CA SER A 164 -13.15 11.36 -10.36
C SER A 164 -13.12 9.84 -10.28
N GLY A 165 -13.38 9.15 -11.40
CA GLY A 165 -13.23 7.71 -11.55
C GLY A 165 -11.79 7.32 -11.93
N THR A 166 -11.63 6.55 -13.01
CA THR A 166 -10.34 5.99 -13.44
C THR A 166 -10.04 6.21 -14.93
N GLU A 167 -10.72 7.18 -15.55
CA GLU A 167 -10.69 7.43 -17.00
C GLU A 167 -9.98 8.77 -17.34
N GLY A 168 -8.98 9.17 -16.55
CA GLY A 168 -8.37 10.50 -16.60
C GLY A 168 -7.67 10.86 -17.92
N VAL A 169 -7.12 9.86 -18.63
CA VAL A 169 -6.50 10.08 -19.97
C VAL A 169 -7.56 10.48 -21.00
N GLN A 170 -8.74 9.87 -20.93
CA GLN A 170 -9.85 10.23 -21.79
C GLN A 170 -10.38 11.62 -21.43
N ALA A 171 -10.50 11.91 -20.14
CA ALA A 171 -10.90 13.22 -19.65
C ALA A 171 -10.00 14.35 -20.18
N ASP A 172 -8.67 14.17 -20.09
CA ASP A 172 -7.72 15.16 -20.59
C ASP A 172 -7.79 15.28 -22.12
N SER A 173 -7.97 14.18 -22.85
CA SER A 173 -8.14 14.21 -24.31
C SER A 173 -9.40 14.98 -24.72
N MET A 174 -10.49 14.81 -23.97
CA MET A 174 -11.74 15.54 -24.20
C MET A 174 -11.61 17.02 -23.87
N LEU A 175 -10.94 17.35 -22.76
CA LEU A 175 -10.65 18.74 -22.39
C LEU A 175 -9.79 19.43 -23.45
N ASP A 176 -8.75 18.74 -23.94
CA ASP A 176 -7.88 19.23 -25.01
C ASP A 176 -8.64 19.45 -26.32
N TRP A 177 -9.51 18.51 -26.69
CA TRP A 177 -10.35 18.66 -27.86
C TRP A 177 -11.29 19.87 -27.71
N PHE A 178 -11.94 20.01 -26.56
CA PHE A 178 -12.85 21.13 -26.30
C PHE A 178 -12.14 22.47 -26.46
N LEU A 179 -11.01 22.66 -25.77
CA LEU A 179 -10.22 23.89 -25.79
C LEU A 179 -9.70 24.30 -27.19
N ARG A 180 -9.58 23.35 -28.13
CA ARG A 180 -9.11 23.60 -29.51
C ARG A 180 -10.23 23.91 -30.49
N HIS A 181 -11.45 23.45 -30.24
CA HIS A 181 -12.54 23.48 -31.23
C HIS A 181 -13.71 24.38 -30.83
N HIS A 182 -13.70 24.93 -29.61
CA HIS A 182 -14.75 25.81 -29.13
C HIS A 182 -14.23 27.22 -28.93
N ASP A 183 -15.05 28.19 -29.29
CA ASP A 183 -14.84 29.58 -28.90
C ASP A 183 -15.13 29.73 -27.40
N LEU A 184 -14.12 30.16 -26.65
CA LEU A 184 -14.24 30.35 -25.20
C LEU A 184 -15.00 31.64 -24.86
N THR A 185 -15.02 32.62 -25.77
CA THR A 185 -15.67 33.93 -25.54
C THR A 185 -17.20 33.80 -25.54
N SER A 186 -17.73 32.80 -26.23
CA SER A 186 -19.18 32.53 -26.29
C SER A 186 -19.69 31.69 -25.11
N LEU A 187 -18.83 31.26 -24.17
CA LEU A 187 -19.25 30.42 -23.05
C LEU A 187 -19.88 31.24 -21.92
N PRO A 188 -20.99 30.77 -21.31
CA PRO A 188 -21.54 31.40 -20.12
C PRO A 188 -20.55 31.42 -18.95
N GLU A 189 -20.68 32.41 -18.07
CA GLU A 189 -19.81 32.60 -16.90
C GLU A 189 -19.63 31.31 -16.07
N GLY A 190 -20.74 30.62 -15.74
CA GLY A 190 -20.69 29.38 -14.96
C GLY A 190 -19.96 28.22 -15.64
N ASP A 191 -19.98 28.18 -16.97
CA ASP A 191 -19.28 27.17 -17.77
C ASP A 191 -17.79 27.50 -17.85
N GLN A 192 -17.41 28.78 -18.00
CA GLN A 192 -16.02 29.22 -17.90
C GLN A 192 -15.42 28.90 -16.51
N ARG A 193 -16.18 29.15 -15.44
CA ARG A 193 -15.76 28.77 -14.08
C ARG A 193 -15.51 27.27 -13.96
N THR A 194 -16.43 26.44 -14.47
CA THR A 194 -16.28 24.98 -14.47
C THR A 194 -15.07 24.54 -15.29
N LEU A 195 -14.83 25.16 -16.44
CA LEU A 195 -13.67 24.89 -17.28
C LEU A 195 -12.34 25.22 -16.56
N ALA A 196 -12.28 26.33 -15.81
CA ALA A 196 -11.12 26.67 -14.99
C ALA A 196 -10.82 25.59 -13.93
N ASP A 197 -11.85 25.06 -13.28
CA ASP A 197 -11.72 23.92 -12.36
C ASP A 197 -11.20 22.66 -13.07
N LEU A 198 -11.72 22.33 -14.26
CA LEU A 198 -11.27 21.18 -15.03
C LEU A 198 -9.81 21.32 -15.48
N ILE A 199 -9.38 22.52 -15.89
CA ILE A 199 -7.97 22.78 -16.21
C ILE A 199 -7.09 22.53 -14.98
N TYR A 200 -7.49 23.03 -13.80
CA TYR A 200 -6.77 22.79 -12.55
C TYR A 200 -6.69 21.28 -12.20
N LEU A 201 -7.82 20.57 -12.33
CA LEU A 201 -7.96 19.15 -11.96
C LEU A 201 -7.36 18.17 -12.99
N SER A 202 -7.13 18.62 -14.23
CA SER A 202 -6.57 17.80 -15.31
C SER A 202 -5.20 17.20 -14.97
N GLY A 203 -4.79 16.16 -15.69
CA GLY A 203 -3.46 15.58 -15.57
C GLY A 203 -2.36 16.28 -16.35
N ALA A 204 -2.62 17.49 -16.87
CA ALA A 204 -1.65 18.26 -17.64
C ALA A 204 -0.50 18.80 -16.77
N GLU A 205 0.67 19.02 -17.37
CA GLU A 205 1.80 19.67 -16.70
C GLU A 205 1.45 21.10 -16.27
N PRO A 206 2.00 21.62 -15.16
CA PRO A 206 1.66 22.93 -14.62
C PRO A 206 1.73 24.10 -15.62
N GLN A 207 2.77 24.16 -16.47
CA GLN A 207 2.90 25.20 -17.49
C GLN A 207 1.77 25.16 -18.52
N THR A 208 1.36 23.96 -18.92
CA THR A 208 0.22 23.75 -19.83
C THR A 208 -1.08 24.22 -19.18
N LYS A 209 -1.28 23.93 -17.89
CA LYS A 209 -2.44 24.44 -17.14
C LYS A 209 -2.45 25.96 -17.07
N LEU A 210 -1.31 26.59 -16.79
CA LEU A 210 -1.17 28.05 -16.74
C LEU A 210 -1.47 28.70 -18.09
N SER A 211 -0.97 28.13 -19.20
CA SER A 211 -1.25 28.59 -20.56
C SER A 211 -2.74 28.53 -20.89
N ARG A 212 -3.41 27.41 -20.56
CA ARG A 212 -4.87 27.26 -20.76
C ARG A 212 -5.68 28.22 -19.90
N LEU A 213 -5.28 28.43 -18.65
CA LEU A 213 -5.91 29.45 -17.81
C LEU A 213 -5.67 30.87 -18.33
N ALA A 214 -4.54 31.15 -18.98
CA ALA A 214 -4.30 32.44 -19.62
C ALA A 214 -5.20 32.63 -20.85
N GLN A 215 -5.38 31.59 -21.67
CA GLN A 215 -6.34 31.58 -22.78
C GLN A 215 -7.77 31.86 -22.27
N LEU A 216 -8.21 31.14 -21.23
CA LEU A 216 -9.53 31.33 -20.63
C LEU A 216 -9.68 32.71 -19.99
N SER A 217 -8.64 33.21 -19.31
CA SER A 217 -8.61 34.55 -18.72
C SER A 217 -8.72 35.66 -19.77
N SER A 218 -8.19 35.43 -20.98
CA SER A 218 -8.28 36.39 -22.09
C SER A 218 -9.67 36.39 -22.74
N ALA A 219 -10.35 35.24 -22.69
CA ALA A 219 -11.72 35.06 -23.15
C ALA A 219 -12.77 35.26 -22.03
N ALA A 220 -12.38 35.78 -20.88
CA ALA A 220 -13.23 35.86 -19.69
C ALA A 220 -14.47 36.74 -19.93
N ALA A 221 -15.65 36.20 -19.67
CA ALA A 221 -16.93 36.89 -19.85
C ALA A 221 -17.14 38.05 -18.87
N SER A 222 -16.45 38.03 -17.72
CA SER A 222 -16.55 39.04 -16.67
C SER A 222 -15.25 39.14 -15.87
N ASP A 223 -15.12 40.18 -15.06
CA ASP A 223 -13.98 40.33 -14.16
C ASP A 223 -13.92 39.23 -13.10
N LYS A 224 -15.09 38.76 -12.64
CA LYS A 224 -15.22 37.63 -11.71
C LYS A 224 -14.51 36.37 -12.24
N ILE A 225 -14.59 36.10 -13.54
CA ILE A 225 -13.85 34.97 -14.15
C ILE A 225 -12.35 35.23 -14.24
N ARG A 226 -11.92 36.47 -14.49
CA ARG A 226 -10.49 36.82 -14.42
C ARG A 226 -9.94 36.60 -13.01
N GLN A 227 -10.64 37.05 -11.98
CA GLN A 227 -10.28 36.81 -10.58
C GLN A 227 -10.27 35.31 -10.25
N TYR A 228 -11.25 34.54 -10.72
CA TYR A 228 -11.30 33.10 -10.47
C TYR A 228 -10.16 32.34 -11.17
N THR A 229 -9.87 32.66 -12.43
CA THR A 229 -8.73 32.07 -13.14
C THR A 229 -7.41 32.49 -12.51
N ARG A 230 -7.29 33.71 -11.98
CA ARG A 230 -6.14 34.17 -11.18
C ARG A 230 -5.97 33.32 -9.91
N PHE A 231 -7.04 33.02 -9.19
CA PHE A 231 -6.99 32.13 -8.03
C PHE A 231 -6.53 30.71 -8.41
N GLN A 232 -7.02 30.16 -9.53
CA GLN A 232 -6.55 28.85 -10.01
C GLN A 232 -5.07 28.89 -10.44
N LYS A 233 -4.62 29.99 -11.07
CA LYS A 233 -3.19 30.21 -11.39
C LYS A 233 -2.36 30.27 -10.11
N PHE A 234 -2.80 31.00 -9.08
CA PHE A 234 -2.16 31.05 -7.76
C PHE A 234 -2.01 29.66 -7.18
N ARG A 235 -3.07 28.85 -7.17
CA ARG A 235 -3.02 27.46 -6.68
C ARG A 235 -2.03 26.58 -7.43
N ILE A 236 -1.96 26.70 -8.76
CA ILE A 236 -0.97 25.96 -9.56
C ILE A 236 0.44 26.44 -9.23
N LYS A 237 0.63 27.76 -9.14
CA LYS A 237 1.94 28.34 -8.85
C LYS A 237 2.44 28.02 -7.45
N LEU A 238 1.56 27.92 -6.45
CA LEU A 238 1.91 27.37 -5.13
C LEU A 238 2.54 25.97 -5.20
N LEU A 239 2.27 25.22 -6.27
CA LEU A 239 2.83 23.88 -6.48
C LEU A 239 4.16 23.88 -7.25
N ILE A 240 4.55 24.98 -7.91
CA ILE A 240 5.71 25.02 -8.83
C ILE A 240 6.69 26.17 -8.61
N ASP A 241 6.22 27.34 -8.21
CA ASP A 241 7.03 28.56 -8.05
C ASP A 241 7.65 28.61 -6.64
N THR A 242 8.88 29.10 -6.55
CA THR A 242 9.67 29.19 -5.30
C THR A 242 9.50 30.49 -4.54
N LYS A 243 8.84 31.49 -5.14
CA LYS A 243 8.59 32.82 -4.58
C LYS A 243 7.17 33.24 -4.92
N ILE A 244 6.22 32.79 -4.11
CA ILE A 244 4.80 33.16 -4.24
C ILE A 244 4.39 33.99 -3.04
N ASP A 245 3.99 35.22 -3.31
CA ASP A 245 3.32 36.07 -2.33
C ASP A 245 1.80 36.04 -2.63
N PRO A 246 0.94 35.64 -1.69
CA PRO A 246 -0.51 35.62 -1.87
C PRO A 246 -1.10 37.02 -2.10
N LEU A 247 -0.47 38.09 -1.58
CA LEU A 247 -0.92 39.47 -1.76
C LEU A 247 -0.86 39.90 -3.23
N ASN A 248 0.12 39.41 -3.98
CA ASN A 248 0.22 39.63 -5.43
C ASN A 248 -0.94 39.00 -6.23
N TYR A 249 -1.74 38.13 -5.61
CA TYR A 249 -2.88 37.47 -6.26
C TYR A 249 -4.23 37.88 -5.67
N ALA A 250 -4.27 38.24 -4.39
CA ALA A 250 -5.51 38.51 -3.67
C ALA A 250 -6.13 39.87 -4.00
N GLU A 251 -5.35 40.84 -4.52
CA GLU A 251 -5.81 42.21 -4.86
C GLU A 251 -6.61 42.84 -3.71
N LEU A 252 -6.03 42.83 -2.51
CA LEU A 252 -6.69 43.31 -1.29
C LEU A 252 -7.05 44.81 -1.37
N ASP A 253 -6.35 45.56 -2.21
CA ASP A 253 -6.59 46.97 -2.54
C ASP A 253 -7.83 47.20 -3.44
N GLN A 254 -8.30 46.16 -4.12
CA GLN A 254 -9.48 46.18 -5.01
C GLN A 254 -10.61 45.32 -4.44
N LEU A 255 -10.76 45.34 -3.12
CA LEU A 255 -11.77 44.56 -2.41
C LEU A 255 -13.19 44.91 -2.89
N ASP A 256 -13.87 43.94 -3.49
CA ASP A 256 -15.31 43.99 -3.71
C ASP A 256 -15.99 43.63 -2.38
N VAL A 257 -16.37 44.66 -1.62
CA VAL A 257 -17.04 44.49 -0.33
C VAL A 257 -18.44 43.91 -0.48
N GLU A 258 -19.11 44.07 -1.62
CA GLU A 258 -20.47 43.56 -1.85
C GLU A 258 -20.45 42.04 -2.13
N GLU A 259 -19.46 41.56 -2.89
CA GLU A 259 -19.31 40.14 -3.24
C GLU A 259 -17.95 39.52 -2.83
N PRO A 260 -17.71 39.29 -1.52
CA PRO A 260 -16.39 38.92 -1.01
C PRO A 260 -15.96 37.47 -1.30
N SER A 261 -16.79 36.70 -2.03
CA SER A 261 -16.64 35.25 -2.17
C SER A 261 -15.33 34.80 -2.83
N TYR A 262 -14.62 35.68 -3.55
CA TYR A 262 -13.33 35.40 -4.15
C TYR A 262 -12.17 35.70 -3.19
N GLN A 263 -12.20 36.85 -2.51
CA GLN A 263 -11.19 37.27 -1.54
C GLN A 263 -11.18 36.35 -0.32
N LEU A 264 -12.36 35.88 0.12
CA LEU A 264 -12.47 34.90 1.20
C LEU A 264 -11.72 33.58 0.90
N ARG A 265 -11.50 33.23 -0.37
CA ARG A 265 -10.72 32.03 -0.75
C ARG A 265 -9.24 32.15 -0.41
N TYR A 266 -8.72 33.37 -0.26
CA TYR A 266 -7.33 33.62 0.11
C TYR A 266 -7.11 33.60 1.62
N ILE A 267 -8.14 33.78 2.46
CA ILE A 267 -8.00 33.83 3.92
C ILE A 267 -7.22 32.63 4.51
N PRO A 268 -7.54 31.35 4.16
CA PRO A 268 -6.76 30.23 4.68
C PRO A 268 -5.30 30.26 4.23
N HIS A 269 -5.04 30.80 3.03
CA HIS A 269 -3.69 30.93 2.49
C HIS A 269 -2.92 32.09 3.14
N LEU A 270 -3.55 33.24 3.36
CA LEU A 270 -2.97 34.39 4.05
C LEU A 270 -2.57 34.02 5.47
N LYS A 271 -3.49 33.43 6.24
CA LYS A 271 -3.22 32.90 7.59
C LYS A 271 -2.07 31.89 7.58
N ALA A 272 -2.14 30.93 6.66
CA ALA A 272 -1.09 29.94 6.51
C ALA A 272 0.28 30.54 6.16
N LEU A 273 0.33 31.69 5.51
CA LEU A 273 1.56 32.33 5.03
C LEU A 273 2.04 33.47 5.94
N GLY A 274 1.43 33.64 7.12
CA GLY A 274 1.84 34.63 8.11
C GLY A 274 1.40 36.07 7.80
N TYR A 275 0.35 36.23 7.00
CA TYR A 275 -0.32 37.51 6.70
C TYR A 275 -1.58 37.67 7.54
N ASP A 276 -1.46 37.38 8.84
CA ASP A 276 -2.57 37.39 9.80
C ASP A 276 -3.17 38.79 9.93
N ASP A 277 -2.35 39.84 9.92
CA ASP A 277 -2.81 41.23 10.03
C ASP A 277 -3.60 41.66 8.80
N GLU A 278 -3.14 41.30 7.59
CA GLU A 278 -3.85 41.59 6.34
C GLU A 278 -5.15 40.79 6.24
N ALA A 279 -5.13 39.51 6.63
CA ALA A 279 -6.34 38.68 6.69
C ALA A 279 -7.34 39.24 7.72
N LYS A 280 -6.86 39.66 8.89
CA LYS A 280 -7.69 40.29 9.94
C LYS A 280 -8.26 41.62 9.48
N SER A 281 -7.46 42.46 8.82
CA SER A 281 -7.91 43.74 8.28
C SER A 281 -9.00 43.56 7.21
N LEU A 282 -8.80 42.62 6.28
CA LEU A 282 -9.78 42.25 5.27
C LEU A 282 -11.09 41.76 5.92
N LEU A 283 -11.00 40.81 6.86
CA LEU A 283 -12.17 40.26 7.54
C LEU A 283 -12.90 41.31 8.38
N ASP A 284 -12.19 42.22 9.03
CA ASP A 284 -12.79 43.32 9.79
C ASP A 284 -13.49 44.34 8.87
N CYS A 285 -12.92 44.65 7.71
CA CYS A 285 -13.56 45.47 6.69
C CYS A 285 -14.88 44.83 6.21
N LEU A 286 -14.83 43.55 5.85
CA LEU A 286 -16.01 42.80 5.42
C LEU A 286 -17.07 42.70 6.52
N TYR A 287 -16.65 42.51 7.78
CA TYR A 287 -17.56 42.48 8.92
C TYR A 287 -18.22 43.84 9.16
N ARG A 288 -17.50 44.96 9.05
CA ARG A 288 -18.09 46.30 9.21
C ARG A 288 -19.16 46.60 8.16
N HIS A 289 -19.02 46.04 6.95
CA HIS A 289 -19.98 46.22 5.88
C HIS A 289 -21.18 45.28 5.99
N HIS A 290 -20.94 43.97 6.11
CA HIS A 290 -22.00 42.94 6.13
C HIS A 290 -22.62 42.70 7.51
N GLY A 291 -21.94 43.09 8.58
CA GLY A 291 -22.30 42.72 9.95
C GLY A 291 -22.45 41.20 10.09
N MET A 292 -23.57 40.79 10.67
CA MET A 292 -23.94 39.39 10.84
C MET A 292 -24.77 38.81 9.68
N GLU A 293 -25.03 39.57 8.61
CA GLU A 293 -25.98 39.16 7.55
C GLU A 293 -25.34 38.35 6.40
N HIS A 294 -24.01 38.25 6.37
CA HIS A 294 -23.30 37.44 5.36
C HIS A 294 -22.62 36.22 5.97
N ALA A 295 -23.29 35.07 5.91
CA ALA A 295 -22.82 33.79 6.46
C ALA A 295 -21.41 33.38 5.99
N GLY A 296 -21.03 33.63 4.74
CA GLY A 296 -19.68 33.30 4.25
C GLY A 296 -18.58 34.13 4.92
N VAL A 297 -18.88 35.37 5.32
CA VAL A 297 -17.95 36.27 6.00
C VAL A 297 -17.85 35.85 7.46
N LEU A 298 -18.99 35.64 8.12
CA LEU A 298 -19.03 35.12 9.50
C LEU A 298 -18.31 33.78 9.65
N SER A 299 -18.57 32.82 8.75
CA SER A 299 -17.89 31.52 8.77
C SER A 299 -16.39 31.69 8.60
N ALA A 300 -15.93 32.59 7.70
CA ALA A 300 -14.51 32.87 7.52
C ALA A 300 -13.88 33.55 8.75
N ILE A 301 -14.57 34.49 9.39
CA ILE A 301 -14.16 35.17 10.62
C ILE A 301 -13.96 34.16 11.74
N LEU A 302 -14.99 33.37 12.05
CA LEU A 302 -14.96 32.44 13.17
C LEU A 302 -14.00 31.27 12.94
N THR A 303 -13.75 30.90 11.66
CA THR A 303 -12.69 29.94 11.31
C THR A 303 -11.29 30.56 11.48
N PHE A 304 -11.17 31.85 11.22
CA PHE A 304 -9.91 32.58 11.34
C PHE A 304 -9.57 32.83 12.82
N ASP A 305 -10.53 33.25 13.62
CA ASP A 305 -10.38 33.53 15.04
C ASP A 305 -11.75 33.36 15.72
N ALA A 306 -11.83 32.35 16.58
CA ALA A 306 -13.06 31.95 17.24
C ALA A 306 -13.53 32.97 18.29
N ASP A 307 -12.59 33.75 18.84
CA ASP A 307 -12.84 34.76 19.88
C ASP A 307 -12.97 36.16 19.28
N TRP A 308 -13.44 36.27 18.03
CA TRP A 308 -13.51 37.55 17.33
C TRP A 308 -14.36 38.57 18.11
N PRO A 309 -13.79 39.69 18.60
CA PRO A 309 -14.43 40.53 19.65
C PRO A 309 -15.79 41.14 19.32
N ARG A 310 -16.20 41.13 18.05
CA ARG A 310 -17.45 41.73 17.57
C ARG A 310 -18.54 40.71 17.24
N VAL A 311 -18.23 39.41 17.24
CA VAL A 311 -19.22 38.38 16.91
C VAL A 311 -19.85 37.85 18.19
N ASP A 312 -21.13 38.19 18.39
CA ASP A 312 -21.96 37.56 19.40
C ASP A 312 -22.60 36.29 18.81
N LEU A 313 -22.14 35.12 19.29
CA LEU A 313 -22.66 33.83 18.85
C LEU A 313 -24.14 33.63 19.20
N ALA A 314 -24.62 34.24 20.30
CA ALA A 314 -26.02 34.16 20.71
C ALA A 314 -26.95 34.96 19.77
N ALA A 315 -26.41 35.96 19.07
CA ALA A 315 -27.13 36.80 18.12
C ALA A 315 -27.03 36.32 16.66
N LEU A 316 -26.48 35.12 16.40
CA LEU A 316 -26.38 34.58 15.05
C LEU A 316 -27.77 34.45 14.39
N PRO A 317 -27.93 34.89 13.12
CA PRO A 317 -29.19 34.76 12.41
C PRO A 317 -29.68 33.31 12.34
N LYS A 318 -30.95 33.08 12.71
CA LYS A 318 -31.56 31.74 12.77
C LYS A 318 -31.46 30.95 11.47
N GLN A 319 -31.44 31.63 10.32
CA GLN A 319 -31.28 31.00 9.01
C GLN A 319 -29.94 30.26 8.82
N TYR A 320 -28.92 30.54 9.64
CA TYR A 320 -27.61 29.88 9.57
C TYR A 320 -27.54 28.57 10.33
N ILE A 321 -28.46 28.33 11.26
CA ILE A 321 -28.49 27.13 12.10
C ILE A 321 -28.63 25.85 11.24
N ASN A 322 -29.33 25.93 10.11
CA ASN A 322 -29.47 24.82 9.15
C ASN A 322 -28.27 24.66 8.21
N ARG A 323 -27.27 25.55 8.25
CA ARG A 323 -26.11 25.47 7.35
C ARG A 323 -25.05 24.56 7.95
N LEU A 324 -24.74 23.47 7.24
CA LEU A 324 -23.71 22.48 7.62
C LEU A 324 -22.30 23.06 7.84
N GLU A 325 -22.02 24.26 7.33
CA GLU A 325 -20.76 24.97 7.59
C GLU A 325 -20.67 25.49 9.04
N PHE A 326 -21.77 25.98 9.62
CA PHE A 326 -21.83 26.42 11.01
C PHE A 326 -21.84 25.24 11.97
N LEU A 327 -22.45 24.11 11.59
CA LEU A 327 -22.32 22.86 12.34
C LEU A 327 -20.86 22.40 12.44
N GLN A 328 -20.11 22.44 11.33
CA GLN A 328 -18.68 22.10 11.34
C GLN A 328 -17.87 23.08 12.20
N LEU A 329 -18.10 24.37 12.02
CA LEU A 329 -17.43 25.43 12.76
C LEU A 329 -17.66 25.26 14.28
N ALA A 330 -18.91 25.09 14.69
CA ALA A 330 -19.26 24.87 16.08
C ALA A 330 -18.60 23.59 16.62
N ASN A 331 -18.56 22.51 15.83
CA ASN A 331 -17.84 21.30 16.24
C ASN A 331 -16.33 21.53 16.44
N ASP A 332 -15.71 22.34 15.59
CA ASP A 332 -14.27 22.61 15.67
C ASP A 332 -13.91 23.42 16.93
N HIS A 333 -14.86 24.14 17.52
CA HIS A 333 -14.68 25.03 18.68
C HIS A 333 -15.51 24.70 19.93
N LYS A 334 -16.39 23.70 19.92
CA LYS A 334 -17.24 23.37 21.08
C LYS A 334 -16.48 23.01 22.36
N GLY A 335 -15.20 22.65 22.25
CA GLY A 335 -14.33 22.38 23.39
C GLY A 335 -13.66 23.62 23.99
N SER A 336 -13.77 24.80 23.36
CA SER A 336 -13.14 26.03 23.85
C SER A 336 -14.06 26.90 24.72
N CYS A 337 -15.37 26.91 24.47
CA CYS A 337 -16.36 27.63 25.27
C CYS A 337 -17.78 27.06 25.15
N GLU A 338 -18.66 27.44 26.06
CA GLU A 338 -20.04 26.94 26.16
C GLU A 338 -20.91 27.41 24.98
N GLU A 339 -20.66 28.60 24.45
CA GLU A 339 -21.41 29.21 23.35
C GLU A 339 -21.29 28.38 22.06
N PHE A 340 -20.09 27.90 21.72
CA PHE A 340 -19.90 27.01 20.57
C PHE A 340 -20.51 25.62 20.81
N SER A 341 -20.52 25.14 22.06
CA SER A 341 -21.24 23.89 22.40
C SER A 341 -22.74 24.04 22.16
N SER A 342 -23.34 25.14 22.64
CA SER A 342 -24.76 25.45 22.41
C SER A 342 -25.07 25.62 20.92
N LEU A 343 -24.23 26.33 20.16
CA LEU A 343 -24.40 26.49 18.72
C LEU A 343 -24.33 25.15 17.98
N PHE A 344 -23.44 24.25 18.40
CA PHE A 344 -23.34 22.91 17.83
C PHE A 344 -24.65 22.13 18.01
N ASP A 345 -25.20 22.10 19.22
CA ASP A 345 -26.46 21.42 19.53
C ASP A 345 -27.63 22.01 18.74
N GLN A 346 -27.72 23.34 18.65
CA GLN A 346 -28.75 24.01 17.85
C GLN A 346 -28.64 23.62 16.37
N CYS A 347 -27.43 23.67 15.79
CA CYS A 347 -27.21 23.29 14.40
C CYS A 347 -27.52 21.81 14.14
N LEU A 348 -27.13 20.94 15.07
CA LEU A 348 -27.38 19.50 14.99
C LEU A 348 -28.88 19.21 14.97
N GLN A 349 -29.62 19.74 15.95
CA GLN A 349 -31.07 19.55 16.08
C GLN A 349 -31.84 20.11 14.87
N ALA A 350 -31.39 21.24 14.32
CA ALA A 350 -32.05 21.82 13.16
C ALA A 350 -31.85 20.95 11.90
N ASN A 351 -30.65 20.41 11.69
CA ASN A 351 -30.39 19.47 10.58
C ASN A 351 -31.14 18.13 10.75
N LEU A 352 -31.26 17.62 11.97
CA LEU A 352 -32.07 16.42 12.27
C LEU A 352 -33.55 16.64 11.88
N LYS A 353 -34.11 17.82 12.14
CA LYS A 353 -35.50 18.17 11.78
C LYS A 353 -35.70 18.36 10.28
N VAL A 354 -34.69 18.87 9.57
CA VAL A 354 -34.75 19.11 8.12
C VAL A 354 -34.66 17.81 7.33
N TYR A 355 -33.91 16.82 7.81
CA TYR A 355 -33.59 15.60 7.08
C TYR A 355 -34.79 14.80 6.52
N PRO A 356 -35.89 14.55 7.26
CA PRO A 356 -36.99 13.70 6.76
C PRO A 356 -37.64 14.22 5.48
N ASN A 357 -37.72 15.54 5.33
CA ASN A 357 -38.36 16.22 4.20
C ASN A 357 -37.35 16.65 3.11
N ALA A 358 -36.07 16.32 3.28
CA ALA A 358 -35.01 16.73 2.36
C ALA A 358 -34.98 15.85 1.10
N ASP A 359 -34.53 16.43 -0.03
CA ASP A 359 -34.21 15.65 -1.22
C ASP A 359 -33.00 14.72 -0.97
N VAL A 360 -32.82 13.70 -1.81
CA VAL A 360 -31.73 12.71 -1.66
C VAL A 360 -30.34 13.35 -1.60
N TYR A 361 -30.16 14.51 -2.24
CA TYR A 361 -28.86 15.19 -2.29
C TYR A 361 -28.55 15.95 -1.00
N LEU A 362 -29.55 16.58 -0.39
CA LEU A 362 -29.41 17.21 0.92
C LEU A 362 -29.28 16.13 2.01
N LYS A 363 -30.01 15.02 1.90
CA LYS A 363 -29.81 13.83 2.75
C LYS A 363 -28.35 13.34 2.68
N ASP A 364 -27.78 13.12 1.48
CA ASP A 364 -26.36 12.72 1.34
C ASP A 364 -25.41 13.74 1.98
N LYS A 365 -25.64 15.05 1.80
CA LYS A 365 -24.82 16.10 2.41
C LYS A 365 -24.86 16.09 3.93
N ILE A 366 -26.04 15.94 4.53
CA ILE A 366 -26.23 15.87 5.99
C ILE A 366 -25.50 14.64 6.54
N LEU A 367 -25.81 13.45 6.01
CA LEU A 367 -25.19 12.20 6.46
C LEU A 367 -23.67 12.21 6.28
N ASN A 368 -23.19 12.76 5.16
CA ASN A 368 -21.76 12.86 4.92
C ASN A 368 -21.07 13.87 5.86
N ARG A 369 -21.76 14.93 6.28
CA ARG A 369 -21.24 15.85 7.30
C ARG A 369 -21.22 15.18 8.66
N PHE A 370 -22.31 14.55 9.08
CA PHE A 370 -22.41 13.86 10.37
C PHE A 370 -21.32 12.79 10.51
N LEU A 371 -21.06 12.04 9.42
CA LEU A 371 -20.01 11.02 9.40
C LEU A 371 -18.63 11.62 9.66
N ARG A 372 -18.35 12.82 9.12
CA ARG A 372 -17.07 13.53 9.34
C ARG A 372 -16.95 14.15 10.74
N LEU A 373 -18.08 14.32 11.42
CA LEU A 373 -18.16 14.87 12.77
C LEU A 373 -18.24 13.77 13.85
N ASP A 374 -18.09 12.49 13.48
CA ASP A 374 -18.20 11.34 14.39
C ASP A 374 -19.59 11.21 15.04
N LEU A 375 -20.64 11.64 14.34
CA LEU A 375 -22.05 11.58 14.75
C LEU A 375 -22.74 10.32 14.22
N LEU A 376 -22.29 9.15 14.66
CA LEU A 376 -22.78 7.86 14.16
C LEU A 376 -24.20 7.57 14.62
N ASP A 377 -24.52 7.81 15.89
CA ASP A 377 -25.84 7.52 16.46
C ASP A 377 -26.95 8.31 15.78
N GLU A 378 -26.70 9.59 15.46
CA GLU A 378 -27.62 10.41 14.69
C GLU A 378 -27.80 9.88 13.26
N ILE A 379 -26.75 9.34 12.63
CA ILE A 379 -26.86 8.70 11.32
C ILE A 379 -27.73 7.45 11.40
N GLU A 380 -27.54 6.61 12.41
CA GLU A 380 -28.35 5.39 12.60
C GLU A 380 -29.83 5.74 12.82
N GLN A 381 -30.11 6.75 13.65
CA GLN A 381 -31.47 7.25 13.88
C GLN A 381 -32.13 7.73 12.57
N LEU A 382 -31.41 8.52 11.77
CA LEU A 382 -31.94 9.04 10.50
C LEU A 382 -32.11 7.93 9.45
N VAL A 383 -31.15 7.02 9.33
CA VAL A 383 -31.17 5.96 8.30
C VAL A 383 -32.19 4.88 8.63
N SER A 384 -32.36 4.51 9.90
CA SER A 384 -33.33 3.48 10.31
C SER A 384 -34.79 3.92 10.11
N SER A 385 -35.05 5.23 10.17
CA SER A 385 -36.37 5.81 9.93
C SER A 385 -36.67 6.11 8.45
N ASP A 386 -35.66 6.13 7.58
CA ASP A 386 -35.76 6.53 6.17
C ASP A 386 -35.70 5.34 5.21
N ARG A 387 -36.83 4.63 5.08
CA ARG A 387 -36.94 3.41 4.25
C ARG A 387 -36.81 3.65 2.73
N GLU A 388 -36.91 4.90 2.29
CA GLU A 388 -36.84 5.26 0.86
C GLU A 388 -35.43 5.69 0.42
N LEU A 389 -34.45 5.70 1.33
CA LEU A 389 -33.09 6.11 1.04
C LEU A 389 -32.42 5.14 0.04
N PRO A 390 -32.05 5.58 -1.18
CA PRO A 390 -31.50 4.68 -2.19
C PRO A 390 -30.06 4.27 -1.90
N ASP A 391 -29.63 3.12 -2.45
CA ASP A 391 -28.27 2.58 -2.30
C ASP A 391 -27.18 3.41 -3.01
N THR A 392 -27.58 4.46 -3.73
CA THR A 392 -26.70 5.47 -4.32
C THR A 392 -26.16 6.45 -3.25
N VAL A 393 -26.80 6.57 -2.09
CA VAL A 393 -26.27 7.36 -0.98
C VAL A 393 -25.19 6.54 -0.26
N LEU A 394 -23.93 6.95 -0.39
CA LEU A 394 -22.78 6.14 0.07
C LEU A 394 -22.51 6.26 1.57
N SER A 395 -22.92 7.37 2.21
CA SER A 395 -22.62 7.64 3.63
C SER A 395 -23.19 6.59 4.61
N PRO A 396 -24.42 6.09 4.44
CA PRO A 396 -24.94 4.96 5.23
C PRO A 396 -24.04 3.73 5.17
N HIS A 397 -23.48 3.38 4.00
CA HIS A 397 -22.57 2.24 3.91
C HIS A 397 -21.29 2.44 4.72
N LEU A 398 -20.75 3.66 4.79
CA LEU A 398 -19.59 3.97 5.64
C LEU A 398 -19.94 3.87 7.13
N ALA A 399 -21.08 4.42 7.54
CA ALA A 399 -21.57 4.31 8.92
C ALA A 399 -21.79 2.85 9.32
N THR A 400 -22.49 2.05 8.49
CA THR A 400 -22.65 0.61 8.71
C THR A 400 -21.30 -0.12 8.77
N GLY A 401 -20.34 0.24 7.91
CA GLY A 401 -18.99 -0.32 7.96
C GLY A 401 -18.29 -0.05 9.28
N LEU A 402 -18.46 1.15 9.83
CA LEU A 402 -17.95 1.53 11.15
C LEU A 402 -18.64 0.76 12.28
N TYR A 403 -19.97 0.63 12.25
CA TYR A 403 -20.70 -0.18 13.22
C TYR A 403 -20.24 -1.64 13.22
N TYR A 404 -20.10 -2.24 12.03
CA TYR A 404 -19.55 -3.59 11.92
C TYR A 404 -18.12 -3.67 12.47
N PHE A 405 -17.28 -2.66 12.22
CA PHE A 405 -15.93 -2.63 12.76
C PHE A 405 -15.94 -2.54 14.30
N MET A 406 -16.82 -1.71 14.88
CA MET A 406 -17.00 -1.56 16.33
C MET A 406 -17.56 -2.83 16.99
N ALA A 407 -18.35 -3.62 16.25
CA ALA A 407 -18.89 -4.90 16.67
C ALA A 407 -17.96 -6.09 16.36
N ASP A 408 -16.69 -5.84 16.04
CA ASP A 408 -15.68 -6.84 15.65
C ASP A 408 -16.07 -7.71 14.43
N GLN A 409 -17.02 -7.26 13.59
CA GLN A 409 -17.44 -7.92 12.35
C GLN A 409 -16.59 -7.44 11.15
N PHE A 410 -15.28 -7.75 11.19
CA PHE A 410 -14.29 -7.13 10.28
C PHE A 410 -14.48 -7.45 8.80
N LEU A 411 -14.94 -8.67 8.45
CA LEU A 411 -15.26 -9.03 7.06
C LEU A 411 -16.40 -8.16 6.50
N SER A 412 -17.48 -8.00 7.27
CA SER A 412 -18.61 -7.16 6.90
C SER A 412 -18.20 -5.68 6.81
N ALA A 413 -17.37 -5.20 7.75
CA ALA A 413 -16.82 -3.84 7.72
C ALA A 413 -15.99 -3.60 6.45
N ARG A 414 -15.05 -4.51 6.13
CA ARG A 414 -14.23 -4.49 4.92
C ARG A 414 -15.10 -4.37 3.67
N ASP A 415 -16.14 -5.20 3.55
CA ASP A 415 -17.00 -5.22 2.36
C ASP A 415 -17.78 -3.91 2.17
N ARG A 416 -18.24 -3.31 3.28
CA ARG A 416 -18.88 -1.98 3.25
C ARG A 416 -17.92 -0.88 2.79
N PHE A 417 -16.71 -0.84 3.34
CA PHE A 417 -15.71 0.15 2.91
C PHE A 417 -15.25 -0.09 1.47
N MET A 418 -15.08 -1.34 1.04
CA MET A 418 -14.74 -1.70 -0.35
C MET A 418 -15.81 -1.21 -1.32
N ARG A 419 -17.09 -1.43 -1.00
CA ARG A 419 -18.21 -0.98 -1.83
C ARG A 419 -18.19 0.52 -2.09
N VAL A 420 -17.88 1.32 -1.07
CA VAL A 420 -17.78 2.78 -1.22
C VAL A 420 -16.52 3.15 -2.01
N MET A 421 -15.38 2.53 -1.70
CA MET A 421 -14.11 2.76 -2.40
C MET A 421 -14.15 2.45 -3.90
N GLU A 422 -14.99 1.50 -4.31
CA GLU A 422 -15.19 1.21 -5.73
C GLU A 422 -15.94 2.32 -6.47
N GLU A 423 -16.84 3.03 -5.79
CA GLU A 423 -17.63 4.12 -6.36
C GLU A 423 -16.93 5.47 -6.24
N ASP A 424 -16.33 5.76 -5.08
CA ASP A 424 -15.52 6.93 -4.80
C ASP A 424 -14.10 6.52 -4.37
N PRO A 425 -13.18 6.32 -5.34
CA PRO A 425 -11.79 6.00 -5.04
C PRO A 425 -11.04 7.12 -4.29
N SER A 426 -11.64 8.30 -4.14
CA SER A 426 -11.04 9.44 -3.43
C SER A 426 -11.53 9.60 -1.99
N ASP A 427 -12.45 8.77 -1.54
CA ASP A 427 -13.03 8.85 -0.18
C ASP A 427 -11.98 8.46 0.88
N PRO A 428 -11.65 9.37 1.82
CA PRO A 428 -10.63 9.11 2.83
C PRO A 428 -11.12 8.20 3.97
N VAL A 429 -12.41 8.22 4.29
CA VAL A 429 -12.99 7.45 5.40
C VAL A 429 -13.04 5.98 4.99
N ALA A 430 -13.52 5.69 3.79
CA ALA A 430 -13.54 4.34 3.23
C ALA A 430 -12.13 3.74 3.14
N ALA A 431 -11.15 4.53 2.69
CA ALA A 431 -9.76 4.10 2.60
C ALA A 431 -9.13 3.79 3.96
N GLN A 432 -9.38 4.64 4.97
CA GLN A 432 -8.87 4.44 6.32
C GLN A 432 -9.54 3.23 6.98
N GLY A 433 -10.85 3.05 6.78
CA GLY A 433 -11.59 1.88 7.23
C GLY A 433 -11.07 0.58 6.63
N LEU A 434 -10.81 0.53 5.33
CA LEU A 434 -10.19 -0.63 4.70
C LEU A 434 -8.81 -0.95 5.27
N ARG A 435 -7.98 0.06 5.47
CA ARG A 435 -6.63 -0.12 6.02
C ARG A 435 -6.66 -0.82 7.38
N LEU A 436 -7.67 -0.52 8.20
CA LEU A 436 -7.85 -1.14 9.53
C LEU A 436 -8.57 -2.49 9.44
N ALA A 437 -9.60 -2.61 8.60
CA ALA A 437 -10.43 -3.80 8.48
C ALA A 437 -9.73 -4.95 7.73
N LEU A 438 -8.89 -4.67 6.73
CA LEU A 438 -8.23 -5.70 5.91
C LEU A 438 -7.36 -6.66 6.75
N PRO A 439 -6.41 -6.17 7.58
CA PRO A 439 -5.66 -7.01 8.51
C PRO A 439 -6.53 -7.90 9.39
N ARG A 440 -7.61 -7.33 9.94
CA ARG A 440 -8.53 -8.06 10.84
C ARG A 440 -9.51 -8.97 10.10
N ALA A 441 -9.60 -8.85 8.78
CA ALA A 441 -10.42 -9.70 7.91
C ALA A 441 -9.58 -10.83 7.24
N GLY A 442 -8.40 -11.12 7.77
CA GLY A 442 -7.47 -12.14 7.24
C GLY A 442 -6.64 -11.70 6.03
N GLY A 443 -6.69 -10.42 5.65
CA GLY A 443 -5.88 -9.86 4.58
C GLY A 443 -4.45 -9.55 5.05
N ASP A 444 -3.48 -9.67 4.16
CA ASP A 444 -2.10 -9.28 4.44
C ASP A 444 -1.97 -7.73 4.56
N MET A 445 -0.91 -7.25 5.23
CA MET A 445 -0.73 -5.79 5.46
C MET A 445 -0.55 -4.98 4.16
N SER A 446 -0.15 -5.62 3.06
CA SER A 446 0.04 -5.01 1.74
C SER A 446 -1.23 -5.04 0.87
N SER A 447 -2.28 -5.74 1.28
CA SER A 447 -3.56 -5.85 0.53
C SER A 447 -4.14 -4.49 0.13
N ILE A 448 -4.02 -3.48 1.01
CA ILE A 448 -4.46 -2.11 0.71
C ILE A 448 -3.71 -1.49 -0.49
N ILE A 449 -2.44 -1.84 -0.69
CA ILE A 449 -1.62 -1.38 -1.82
C ILE A 449 -2.18 -1.96 -3.12
N THR A 450 -2.47 -3.27 -3.16
CA THR A 450 -3.08 -3.93 -4.32
C THR A 450 -4.43 -3.32 -4.69
N ILE A 451 -5.26 -3.03 -3.68
CA ILE A 451 -6.55 -2.34 -3.89
C ILE A 451 -6.33 -0.94 -4.48
N ARG A 452 -5.34 -0.19 -3.98
CA ARG A 452 -5.01 1.15 -4.50
C ARG A 452 -4.38 1.16 -5.87
N ASP A 453 -3.59 0.15 -6.21
CA ASP A 453 -3.05 0.00 -7.56
C ASP A 453 -4.17 -0.31 -8.57
N ARG A 454 -5.24 -1.00 -8.14
CA ARG A 454 -6.43 -1.29 -8.95
C ARG A 454 -7.40 -0.11 -9.06
N LEU A 455 -7.82 0.46 -7.93
CA LEU A 455 -8.88 1.50 -7.88
C LEU A 455 -8.33 2.92 -8.08
N GLY A 456 -7.05 3.14 -7.80
CA GLY A 456 -6.44 4.47 -7.83
C GLY A 456 -6.92 5.39 -6.71
N TYR A 457 -6.83 6.69 -6.97
CA TYR A 457 -7.14 7.77 -6.02
C TYR A 457 -8.19 8.75 -6.58
N GLY A 458 -8.89 8.35 -7.64
CA GLY A 458 -9.91 9.15 -8.29
C GLY A 458 -9.38 10.51 -8.74
N ILE A 459 -10.12 11.56 -8.38
CA ILE A 459 -9.78 12.95 -8.72
C ILE A 459 -8.41 13.38 -8.17
N ARG A 460 -7.95 12.81 -7.05
CA ARG A 460 -6.63 13.14 -6.47
C ARG A 460 -5.47 12.62 -7.32
N GLY A 461 -5.71 11.59 -8.13
CA GLY A 461 -4.79 11.07 -9.14
C GLY A 461 -5.09 11.58 -10.55
N ALA A 462 -5.94 12.61 -10.71
CA ALA A 462 -6.46 13.07 -12.00
C ALA A 462 -6.99 11.89 -12.85
N GLY A 463 -7.74 10.98 -12.23
CA GLY A 463 -8.35 9.81 -12.86
C GLY A 463 -7.37 8.75 -13.35
N ARG A 464 -6.11 8.74 -12.88
CA ARG A 464 -5.09 7.75 -13.28
C ARG A 464 -4.83 6.75 -12.17
N THR A 465 -4.84 5.47 -12.50
CA THR A 465 -4.40 4.41 -11.57
C THR A 465 -2.87 4.43 -11.42
N GLY A 466 -2.38 4.12 -10.21
CA GLY A 466 -0.95 4.09 -9.90
C GLY A 466 -0.22 5.45 -9.85
N SER A 467 -0.91 6.58 -10.08
CA SER A 467 -0.35 7.92 -10.01
C SER A 467 -1.16 8.77 -9.03
N CYS A 468 -0.53 9.27 -7.97
CA CYS A 468 -1.10 10.29 -7.10
C CYS A 468 -0.04 11.34 -6.81
N ALA A 469 -0.38 12.62 -6.98
CA ALA A 469 0.54 13.73 -6.72
C ALA A 469 1.00 13.78 -5.26
N ASN A 470 0.18 13.29 -4.33
CA ASN A 470 0.53 13.04 -2.94
C ASN A 470 0.26 11.56 -2.66
N VAL A 471 1.29 10.73 -2.51
CA VAL A 471 1.09 9.31 -2.17
C VAL A 471 0.21 9.22 -0.92
N GLY A 472 -0.91 8.51 -1.03
CA GLY A 472 -1.88 8.39 0.06
C GLY A 472 -1.22 7.80 1.31
N SER A 473 -1.69 8.25 2.48
CA SER A 473 -1.24 7.73 3.78
C SER A 473 -1.39 6.21 3.87
N ASP A 474 -2.38 5.65 3.21
CA ASP A 474 -2.62 4.21 3.10
C ASP A 474 -1.49 3.43 2.43
N LYS A 475 -0.95 3.89 1.29
CA LYS A 475 0.18 3.22 0.64
C LYS A 475 1.45 3.33 1.48
N VAL A 476 1.68 4.49 2.11
CA VAL A 476 2.79 4.67 3.04
C VAL A 476 2.66 3.67 4.18
N ILE A 477 1.53 3.70 4.90
CA ILE A 477 1.29 2.86 6.07
C ILE A 477 1.28 1.37 5.72
N GLY A 478 0.67 0.96 4.60
CA GLY A 478 0.69 -0.43 4.15
C GLY A 478 2.12 -0.94 3.94
N ASN A 479 3.01 -0.14 3.34
CA ASN A 479 4.42 -0.52 3.21
C ASN A 479 5.11 -0.61 4.59
N LEU A 480 4.86 0.36 5.49
CA LEU A 480 5.45 0.33 6.84
C LEU A 480 4.98 -0.90 7.63
N MET A 481 3.67 -1.22 7.60
CA MET A 481 3.08 -2.40 8.24
C MET A 481 3.55 -3.71 7.60
N SER A 482 3.97 -3.71 6.34
CA SER A 482 4.62 -4.88 5.71
C SER A 482 6.13 -4.96 6.00
N GLY A 483 6.70 -4.09 6.84
CA GLY A 483 8.14 -4.04 7.11
C GLY A 483 8.98 -3.38 6.00
N HIS A 484 8.36 -2.86 4.94
CA HIS A 484 9.00 -2.14 3.84
C HIS A 484 9.21 -0.65 4.18
N TYR A 485 9.96 -0.37 5.26
CA TYR A 485 10.17 0.98 5.78
C TYR A 485 10.77 1.94 4.76
N ARG A 486 11.76 1.47 3.98
CA ARG A 486 12.42 2.25 2.95
C ARG A 486 11.43 2.71 1.90
N GLU A 487 10.61 1.80 1.37
CA GLU A 487 9.61 2.06 0.33
C GLU A 487 8.51 2.99 0.85
N GLY A 488 8.03 2.74 2.07
CA GLY A 488 6.99 3.56 2.71
C GLY A 488 7.45 5.00 2.93
N LEU A 489 8.66 5.21 3.49
CA LEU A 489 9.23 6.55 3.68
C LEU A 489 9.56 7.22 2.35
N TYR A 490 10.23 6.52 1.43
CA TYR A 490 10.61 7.07 0.12
C TYR A 490 9.42 7.52 -0.72
N ALA A 491 8.25 6.92 -0.53
CA ALA A 491 7.02 7.34 -1.19
C ALA A 491 6.59 8.77 -0.80
N LYS A 492 6.93 9.22 0.42
CA LYS A 492 6.63 10.58 0.92
C LYS A 492 7.46 11.66 0.23
N ARG A 493 8.52 11.33 -0.52
CA ARG A 493 9.33 12.32 -1.25
C ARG A 493 8.52 13.16 -2.22
N HIS A 494 7.38 12.64 -2.69
CA HIS A 494 6.46 13.32 -3.59
C HIS A 494 5.54 14.33 -2.89
N ALA A 495 5.58 14.42 -1.56
CA ALA A 495 4.79 15.42 -0.84
C ALA A 495 5.15 16.83 -1.29
N THR A 496 4.13 17.65 -1.53
CA THR A 496 4.28 18.97 -2.15
C THR A 496 5.25 19.89 -1.39
N HIS A 497 5.25 19.86 -0.06
CA HIS A 497 6.15 20.67 0.77
C HIS A 497 7.63 20.29 0.61
N TRP A 498 7.95 18.99 0.55
CA TRP A 498 9.33 18.55 0.33
C TRP A 498 9.81 18.82 -1.10
N GLN A 499 8.94 18.67 -2.10
CA GLN A 499 9.26 19.06 -3.48
C GLN A 499 9.54 20.56 -3.61
N LEU A 500 8.81 21.41 -2.88
CA LEU A 500 9.04 22.85 -2.87
C LEU A 500 10.43 23.19 -2.30
N LEU A 501 10.79 22.65 -1.14
CA LEU A 501 12.12 22.87 -0.56
C LEU A 501 13.23 22.35 -1.47
N LYS A 502 13.03 21.20 -2.15
CA LYS A 502 13.99 20.69 -3.14
C LYS A 502 14.19 21.65 -4.31
N ARG A 503 13.15 22.36 -4.76
CA ARG A 503 13.30 23.38 -5.81
C ARG A 503 14.01 24.65 -5.32
N ILE A 504 13.76 25.07 -4.08
CA ILE A 504 14.38 26.28 -3.50
C ILE A 504 15.88 26.07 -3.25
N TYR A 505 16.24 24.96 -2.62
CA TYR A 505 17.59 24.72 -2.12
C TYR A 505 18.40 23.75 -3.00
N GLY A 506 17.78 23.13 -4.01
CA GLY A 506 18.45 22.26 -4.98
C GLY A 506 19.15 21.08 -4.31
N ASP A 507 20.43 20.91 -4.62
CA ASP A 507 21.26 19.84 -4.09
C ASP A 507 21.59 20.01 -2.60
N ARG A 508 21.34 21.19 -2.01
CA ARG A 508 21.48 21.39 -0.56
C ARG A 508 20.37 20.72 0.25
N PHE A 509 19.20 20.47 -0.33
CA PHE A 509 18.07 19.85 0.40
C PHE A 509 17.95 18.36 0.09
N PHE A 510 18.05 17.54 1.14
CA PHE A 510 18.02 16.07 1.05
C PHE A 510 16.61 15.54 1.32
N ASN A 511 15.89 15.18 0.26
CA ASN A 511 14.49 14.76 0.30
C ASN A 511 14.32 13.24 0.17
N PHE A 512 14.32 12.51 1.31
CA PHE A 512 14.40 11.03 1.29
C PHE A 512 15.58 10.58 0.42
N GLU A 513 16.73 11.21 0.66
CA GLU A 513 18.00 11.07 -0.05
C GLU A 513 19.09 10.78 0.99
N ARG A 514 20.16 10.10 0.54
CA ARG A 514 21.32 9.82 1.39
C ARG A 514 21.93 11.11 1.89
N LEU A 515 22.24 11.18 3.18
CA LEU A 515 23.01 12.29 3.73
C LEU A 515 24.41 12.36 3.08
N PRO A 516 24.99 13.56 2.93
CA PRO A 516 26.27 13.76 2.26
C PRO A 516 27.42 13.14 3.10
N VAL A 517 28.34 12.41 2.45
CA VAL A 517 29.47 11.73 3.11
C VAL A 517 30.47 12.74 3.65
N ASP A 518 30.88 12.55 4.91
CA ASP A 518 31.96 13.24 5.65
C ASP A 518 32.21 14.71 5.32
N SER A 519 31.68 15.61 6.15
CA SER A 519 31.93 17.04 5.96
C SER A 519 32.07 17.77 7.29
N LYS A 520 33.16 17.48 8.01
CA LYS A 520 33.57 18.14 9.26
C LYS A 520 33.81 19.66 9.17
N ALA A 521 33.53 20.29 8.03
CA ALA A 521 33.58 21.74 7.84
C ALA A 521 32.22 22.37 7.48
N LYS A 522 31.15 21.58 7.39
CA LYS A 522 29.86 22.02 6.84
C LYS A 522 28.78 22.16 7.90
N HIS A 523 27.83 23.06 7.65
CA HIS A 523 26.65 23.33 8.47
C HIS A 523 25.43 22.56 7.96
N LEU A 524 24.86 21.70 8.81
CA LEU A 524 23.59 21.02 8.57
C LEU A 524 22.44 21.69 9.31
N PHE A 525 21.36 22.00 8.59
CA PHE A 525 20.07 22.41 9.17
C PHE A 525 19.06 21.26 9.12
N VAL A 526 18.44 20.93 10.24
CA VAL A 526 17.42 19.88 10.35
C VAL A 526 16.07 20.50 10.74
N ILE A 527 15.06 20.29 9.91
CA ILE A 527 13.68 20.67 10.21
C ILE A 527 13.05 19.58 11.09
N GLY A 528 12.58 19.96 12.28
CA GLY A 528 11.84 19.09 13.19
C GLY A 528 10.51 18.60 12.61
N ASP A 529 10.01 17.48 13.13
CA ASP A 529 8.75 16.88 12.71
C ASP A 529 7.51 17.63 13.27
N GLU A 530 6.32 17.41 12.70
CA GLU A 530 5.07 18.02 13.17
C GLU A 530 4.65 17.57 14.58
N GLY A 531 4.99 16.33 14.96
CA GLY A 531 4.60 15.73 16.23
C GLY A 531 5.75 15.71 17.23
N VAL A 532 5.50 16.17 18.46
CA VAL A 532 6.51 16.20 19.53
C VAL A 532 7.13 14.82 19.82
N GLY A 533 6.31 13.76 19.86
CA GLY A 533 6.83 12.39 20.02
C GLY A 533 7.65 11.91 18.82
N ASP A 534 7.40 12.44 17.62
CA ASP A 534 8.23 12.18 16.44
C ASP A 534 9.61 12.85 16.59
N GLU A 535 9.67 14.07 17.12
CA GLU A 535 10.93 14.77 17.40
C GLU A 535 11.78 14.07 18.46
N VAL A 536 11.15 13.59 19.54
CA VAL A 536 11.83 12.77 20.56
C VAL A 536 12.45 11.53 19.90
N ARG A 537 11.67 10.79 19.11
CA ARG A 537 12.17 9.64 18.33
C ARG A 537 13.32 10.01 17.40
N THR A 538 13.20 11.10 16.64
CA THR A 538 14.23 11.57 15.71
C THR A 538 15.53 11.95 16.42
N SER A 539 15.46 12.44 17.67
CA SER A 539 16.64 12.86 18.43
C SER A 539 17.64 11.74 18.74
N GLN A 540 17.25 10.47 18.58
CA GLN A 540 18.17 9.32 18.64
C GLN A 540 19.32 9.42 17.62
N PHE A 541 19.19 10.25 16.57
CA PHE A 541 20.23 10.41 15.55
C PHE A 541 21.12 11.64 15.76
N TYR A 542 20.82 12.50 16.74
CA TYR A 542 21.48 13.82 16.86
C TYR A 542 22.97 13.73 17.20
N ALA A 543 23.38 12.80 18.07
CA ALA A 543 24.80 12.55 18.35
C ALA A 543 25.59 12.18 17.08
N TYR A 544 25.02 11.28 16.26
CA TYR A 544 25.61 10.89 14.97
C TYR A 544 25.79 12.10 14.03
N LEU A 545 24.84 13.04 14.03
CA LEU A 545 24.97 14.27 13.23
C LEU A 545 26.15 15.14 13.71
N THR A 546 26.35 15.27 15.02
CA THR A 546 27.46 16.08 15.56
C THR A 546 28.85 15.47 15.32
N GLU A 547 28.93 14.16 15.12
CA GLU A 547 30.19 13.50 14.72
C GLU A 547 30.57 13.78 13.25
N ARG A 548 29.56 14.04 12.41
CA ARG A 548 29.69 14.16 10.95
C ARG A 548 29.74 15.60 10.43
N PHE A 549 29.14 16.53 11.17
CA PHE A 549 29.01 17.95 10.78
C PHE A 549 29.56 18.85 11.88
N ASN A 550 30.32 19.89 11.50
CA ASN A 550 30.91 20.85 12.45
C ASN A 550 29.85 21.67 13.19
N LYS A 551 28.78 22.00 12.46
CA LYS A 551 27.70 22.84 12.94
C LYS A 551 26.38 22.16 12.58
N VAL A 552 25.55 21.95 13.58
CA VAL A 552 24.20 21.39 13.40
C VAL A 552 23.20 22.36 14.03
N THR A 553 22.18 22.73 13.26
CA THR A 553 21.05 23.55 13.74
C THR A 553 19.76 22.78 13.53
N ILE A 554 18.92 22.70 14.55
CA ILE A 554 17.69 21.89 14.50
C ILE A 554 16.52 22.70 15.03
N THR A 555 15.38 22.70 14.34
CA THR A 555 14.14 23.27 14.90
C THR A 555 13.47 22.25 15.82
N CYS A 556 12.94 22.70 16.97
CA CYS A 556 12.24 21.82 17.91
C CYS A 556 10.98 22.46 18.53
N ASP A 557 10.05 21.65 19.05
CA ASP A 557 8.97 22.15 19.91
C ASP A 557 9.58 22.88 21.13
N PRO A 558 9.04 24.06 21.53
CA PRO A 558 9.60 24.84 22.63
C PRO A 558 9.76 24.04 23.92
N ARG A 559 8.81 23.13 24.23
CA ARG A 559 8.82 22.31 25.44
C ARG A 559 9.95 21.27 25.47
N LEU A 560 10.58 20.96 24.34
CA LEU A 560 11.74 20.05 24.25
C LEU A 560 13.10 20.77 24.29
N THR A 561 13.11 22.11 24.20
CA THR A 561 14.32 22.90 23.96
C THR A 561 15.40 22.65 25.00
N GLU A 562 15.05 22.73 26.29
CA GLU A 562 16.03 22.61 27.38
C GLU A 562 16.51 21.17 27.56
N ILE A 563 15.62 20.18 27.39
CA ILE A 563 15.97 18.75 27.36
C ILE A 563 16.98 18.47 26.24
N PHE A 564 16.73 18.99 25.04
CA PHE A 564 17.58 18.79 23.87
C PHE A 564 18.92 19.51 24.00
N LYS A 565 18.97 20.77 24.44
CA LYS A 565 20.22 21.48 24.71
C LYS A 565 21.07 20.78 25.75
N ARG A 566 20.46 20.28 26.83
CA ARG A 566 21.15 19.52 27.87
C ARG A 566 21.74 18.21 27.33
N SER A 567 21.03 17.54 26.44
CA SER A 567 21.44 16.25 25.86
C SER A 567 22.47 16.39 24.74
N PHE A 568 22.37 17.48 23.96
CA PHE A 568 23.21 17.74 22.79
C PHE A 568 23.70 19.20 22.80
N PRO A 569 24.59 19.57 23.73
CA PRO A 569 25.03 20.96 23.90
C PRO A 569 25.73 21.55 22.66
N GLN A 570 26.16 20.71 21.72
CA GLN A 570 26.89 21.12 20.52
C GLN A 570 25.94 21.50 19.37
N ILE A 571 24.64 21.25 19.53
CA ILE A 571 23.59 21.55 18.55
C ILE A 571 22.93 22.87 18.91
N THR A 572 22.74 23.73 17.92
CA THR A 572 21.92 24.94 18.06
C THR A 572 20.44 24.59 17.85
N PHE A 573 19.64 24.60 18.92
CA PHE A 573 18.19 24.37 18.82
C PHE A 573 17.41 25.67 18.62
N ILE A 574 16.49 25.67 17.67
CA ILE A 574 15.59 26.79 17.35
C ILE A 574 14.17 26.43 17.77
N PRO A 575 13.60 27.07 18.81
CA PRO A 575 12.26 26.77 19.27
C PRO A 575 11.22 27.28 18.27
N VAL A 576 10.36 26.39 17.79
CA VAL A 576 9.27 26.67 16.87
C VAL A 576 8.01 25.94 17.33
N GLU A 577 6.92 26.65 17.59
CA GLU A 577 5.66 26.03 17.97
C GLU A 577 5.05 25.23 16.80
N ARG A 578 4.51 24.04 17.09
CA ARG A 578 3.85 23.17 16.10
C ARG A 578 2.36 23.46 16.05
N TYR A 579 1.83 23.73 14.85
CA TYR A 579 0.38 23.84 14.67
C TYR A 579 -0.21 22.57 14.06
N ARG A 580 -1.09 21.91 14.82
CA ARG A 580 -1.80 20.71 14.37
C ARG A 580 -3.31 20.90 14.51
N LYS A 581 -4.04 20.64 13.43
CA LYS A 581 -5.51 20.78 13.38
C LYS A 581 -6.16 19.96 14.51
N GLY A 582 -7.00 20.60 15.33
CA GLY A 582 -7.70 19.98 16.46
C GLY A 582 -6.91 19.91 17.77
N LEU A 583 -5.68 20.44 17.81
CA LEU A 583 -4.82 20.54 19.01
C LEU A 583 -4.34 21.99 19.25
N THR A 584 -4.63 22.89 18.32
CA THR A 584 -4.32 24.31 18.47
C THR A 584 -5.16 24.92 19.58
N ARG A 585 -4.50 25.28 20.68
CA ARG A 585 -4.97 26.39 21.51
C ARG A 585 -5.04 27.63 20.63
N THR A 586 -5.96 28.54 20.92
CA THR A 586 -5.96 29.90 20.37
C THR A 586 -4.55 30.45 20.50
N ALA A 587 -3.92 30.73 19.35
CA ALA A 587 -2.51 30.96 19.25
C ALA A 587 -2.12 32.22 20.04
N THR A 588 -1.30 32.06 21.07
CA THR A 588 -0.59 33.17 21.73
C THR A 588 0.77 33.46 21.09
N SER A 589 1.18 32.71 20.06
CA SER A 589 2.49 32.89 19.43
C SER A 589 2.59 34.24 18.72
N LYS A 590 3.54 35.06 19.20
CA LYS A 590 3.90 36.37 18.62
C LYS A 590 4.86 36.28 17.43
N LYS A 591 5.33 35.09 17.04
CA LYS A 591 6.36 34.93 15.99
C LYS A 591 5.74 34.71 14.61
N LYS A 592 6.18 35.50 13.63
CA LYS A 592 5.75 35.41 12.23
C LYS A 592 6.14 34.07 11.62
N ARG A 593 5.19 33.41 10.96
CA ARG A 593 5.39 32.13 10.26
C ARG A 593 6.12 32.33 8.94
N ILE A 594 6.78 31.26 8.44
CA ILE A 594 7.61 31.37 7.25
C ILE A 594 6.77 31.77 6.02
N SER A 595 7.13 32.91 5.43
CA SER A 595 6.50 33.48 4.25
C SER A 595 6.98 32.79 2.97
N GLY A 596 6.12 32.74 1.95
CA GLY A 596 6.46 32.19 0.63
C GLY A 596 6.58 30.66 0.55
N LEU A 597 6.23 29.90 1.59
CA LEU A 597 6.19 28.42 1.61
C LEU A 597 4.77 27.89 1.84
N ASN A 598 4.47 26.66 1.46
CA ASN A 598 3.09 26.17 1.64
C ASN A 598 2.66 26.02 3.12
N MET A 599 1.35 25.88 3.34
CA MET A 599 0.71 25.79 4.66
C MET A 599 1.27 24.70 5.57
N THR A 600 1.80 23.60 5.02
CA THR A 600 2.39 22.53 5.83
C THR A 600 3.72 22.98 6.44
N LEU A 601 4.55 23.70 5.69
CA LEU A 601 5.84 24.17 6.19
C LEU A 601 5.70 25.28 7.22
N SER A 602 4.72 26.16 7.08
CA SER A 602 4.45 27.21 8.06
C SER A 602 3.95 26.71 9.41
N GLN A 603 3.41 25.48 9.45
CA GLN A 603 3.05 24.81 10.71
C GLN A 603 4.27 24.35 11.52
N ILE A 604 5.45 24.25 10.91
CA ILE A 604 6.68 23.72 11.52
C ILE A 604 7.91 24.64 11.37
N LEU A 605 7.77 25.81 10.74
CA LEU A 605 8.84 26.80 10.53
C LEU A 605 8.33 28.24 10.74
N THR A 606 9.22 29.10 11.23
CA THR A 606 9.03 30.56 11.35
C THR A 606 9.91 31.31 10.36
N ASP A 607 9.63 32.60 10.12
CA ASP A 607 10.43 33.44 9.21
C ASP A 607 11.91 33.50 9.64
N ASP A 608 12.19 33.50 10.94
CA ASP A 608 13.56 33.49 11.50
C ASP A 608 14.37 32.24 11.10
N CYS A 609 13.71 31.15 10.71
CA CYS A 609 14.39 29.94 10.24
C CYS A 609 15.00 30.15 8.84
N LYS A 610 14.44 31.05 8.03
CA LYS A 610 14.87 31.26 6.65
C LYS A 610 16.35 31.67 6.51
N PRO A 611 16.85 32.72 7.19
CA PRO A 611 18.27 33.08 7.07
C PRO A 611 19.19 31.96 7.55
N LEU A 612 18.78 31.18 8.55
CA LEU A 612 19.55 30.03 9.05
C LEU A 612 19.62 28.90 8.03
N MET A 613 18.51 28.61 7.35
CA MET A 613 18.47 27.65 6.25
C MET A 613 19.28 28.13 5.03
N ASP A 614 19.19 29.42 4.69
CA ASP A 614 19.93 30.00 3.56
C ASP A 614 21.46 29.93 3.78
N GLN A 615 21.92 30.11 5.03
CA GLN A 615 23.32 30.01 5.44
C GLN A 615 23.84 28.57 5.56
N ALA A 616 22.95 27.59 5.69
CA ALA A 616 23.36 26.19 5.82
C ALA A 616 23.91 25.64 4.49
N ASP A 617 24.95 24.81 4.60
CA ASP A 617 25.47 24.07 3.44
C ASP A 617 24.49 22.98 3.02
N TYR A 618 23.85 22.33 3.99
CA TYR A 618 22.92 21.22 3.80
C TYR A 618 21.67 21.37 4.66
N ILE A 619 20.54 20.90 4.14
CA ILE A 619 19.22 20.97 4.78
C ILE A 619 18.55 19.61 4.68
N THR A 620 17.99 19.13 5.78
CA THR A 620 17.23 17.88 5.86
C THR A 620 16.09 18.01 6.88
N PHE A 621 15.37 16.93 7.15
CA PHE A 621 14.27 16.87 8.12
C PHE A 621 14.23 15.51 8.82
N GLY A 622 13.54 15.43 9.96
CA GLY A 622 13.57 14.25 10.83
C GLY A 622 13.22 12.92 10.15
N GLN A 623 12.14 12.88 9.36
CA GLN A 623 11.77 11.69 8.57
C GLN A 623 12.83 11.25 7.56
N ASN A 624 13.66 12.16 7.02
CA ASN A 624 14.79 11.77 6.17
C ASN A 624 15.89 11.08 6.99
N LEU A 625 16.06 11.40 8.28
CA LEU A 625 17.00 10.69 9.16
C LEU A 625 16.57 9.25 9.38
N PHE A 626 15.27 9.00 9.61
CA PHE A 626 14.73 7.64 9.64
C PHE A 626 14.93 6.90 8.31
N PHE A 627 14.70 7.56 7.18
CA PHE A 627 14.99 6.98 5.87
C PHE A 627 16.47 6.60 5.74
N ASN A 628 17.37 7.46 6.18
CA ASN A 628 18.82 7.21 6.19
C ASN A 628 19.20 6.03 7.10
N ARG A 629 18.51 5.86 8.23
CA ARG A 629 18.64 4.64 9.04
C ARG A 629 18.25 3.39 8.25
N PHE A 630 17.08 3.37 7.62
CA PHE A 630 16.57 2.16 6.94
C PHE A 630 17.30 1.82 5.63
N ILE A 631 18.10 2.74 5.07
CA ILE A 631 19.01 2.43 3.96
C ILE A 631 20.43 2.10 4.42
N GLY A 632 20.69 2.06 5.73
CA GLY A 632 21.98 1.71 6.33
C GLY A 632 23.00 2.85 6.39
N GLU A 633 22.59 4.10 6.17
CA GLU A 633 23.47 5.27 6.23
C GLU A 633 23.71 5.73 7.67
N ILE A 634 22.65 5.76 8.49
CA ILE A 634 22.75 6.06 9.92
C ILE A 634 22.62 4.73 10.68
N PRO A 635 23.58 4.35 11.53
CA PRO A 635 23.46 3.14 12.32
C PRO A 635 22.30 3.27 13.33
N ARG A 636 21.69 2.14 13.68
CA ARG A 636 20.82 2.09 14.85
C ARG A 636 21.70 2.12 16.10
N LEU A 637 21.51 3.09 16.98
CA LEU A 637 22.22 3.12 18.27
C LEU A 637 21.88 1.88 19.10
N ASN A 638 22.87 1.36 19.82
CA ASN A 638 22.69 0.26 20.79
C ASN A 638 21.91 0.74 22.03
N ASN A 639 21.37 -0.21 22.79
CA ASN A 639 20.52 0.01 23.97
C ASN A 639 21.12 1.01 24.97
N GLY A 640 20.31 1.99 25.41
CA GLY A 640 20.70 3.09 26.31
C GLY A 640 19.90 4.37 26.02
N GLY A 641 19.69 5.20 27.04
CA GLY A 641 19.04 6.50 26.87
C GLY A 641 19.91 7.46 26.05
N TYR A 642 19.30 8.19 25.11
CA TYR A 642 19.96 9.22 24.29
C TYR A 642 19.56 10.65 24.70
N LEU A 643 18.61 10.81 25.63
CA LEU A 643 18.31 12.07 26.30
C LEU A 643 18.80 12.05 27.75
N SER A 644 19.34 13.18 28.19
CA SER A 644 19.90 13.40 29.51
C SER A 644 18.86 13.98 30.48
N SER A 645 18.80 13.42 31.69
CA SER A 645 18.05 13.98 32.82
C SER A 645 18.98 14.73 33.78
N THR A 646 18.40 15.45 34.74
CA THR A 646 19.10 15.85 35.97
C THR A 646 19.61 14.60 36.71
N LYS A 647 20.76 14.70 37.38
CA LYS A 647 21.36 13.59 38.13
C LYS A 647 20.48 13.26 39.33
N GLU A 648 19.67 12.22 39.21
CA GLU A 648 18.87 11.71 40.33
C GLU A 648 19.37 10.33 40.76
N LYS A 649 19.61 10.19 42.07
CA LYS A 649 19.94 8.88 42.66
C LYS A 649 18.66 8.07 42.75
N ARG A 650 18.61 6.99 41.99
CA ARG A 650 17.55 6.00 42.10
C ARG A 650 17.59 5.38 43.50
N THR A 651 16.51 5.52 44.26
CA THR A 651 16.36 4.83 45.54
C THR A 651 15.99 3.37 45.28
N ALA A 652 16.65 2.44 45.97
CA ALA A 652 16.29 1.04 45.91
C ALA A 652 14.87 0.86 46.44
N ASN A 653 13.99 0.25 45.63
CA ASN A 653 12.61 -0.02 46.01
C ASN A 653 12.37 -1.54 46.06
N LYS A 654 11.48 -1.98 46.95
CA LYS A 654 11.11 -3.40 47.05
C LYS A 654 10.13 -3.85 45.97
N LYS A 655 9.38 -2.91 45.37
CA LYS A 655 8.42 -3.15 44.28
C LYS A 655 8.89 -2.50 42.98
N LEU A 656 8.55 -3.11 41.85
CA LEU A 656 8.76 -2.57 40.51
C LEU A 656 7.81 -1.40 40.26
N ARG A 657 8.34 -0.20 40.03
CA ARG A 657 7.55 0.98 39.67
C ARG A 657 7.23 0.95 38.18
N VAL A 658 5.98 0.69 37.82
CA VAL A 658 5.57 0.54 36.42
C VAL A 658 4.64 1.68 36.04
N GLY A 659 5.05 2.50 35.06
CA GLY A 659 4.20 3.55 34.49
C GLY A 659 3.25 2.97 33.44
N ILE A 660 2.00 3.41 33.41
CA ILE A 660 1.00 3.00 32.43
C ILE A 660 0.44 4.17 31.62
N LEU A 661 0.15 3.93 30.33
CA LEU A 661 -0.43 4.91 29.42
C LEU A 661 -1.39 4.24 28.43
N TRP A 662 -2.67 4.61 28.46
CA TRP A 662 -3.72 3.92 27.71
C TRP A 662 -4.18 4.63 26.45
N ARG A 663 -4.04 5.97 26.36
CA ARG A 663 -4.46 6.74 25.18
C ARG A 663 -3.62 7.99 24.90
N SER A 664 -3.66 8.45 23.65
CA SER A 664 -3.15 9.78 23.29
C SER A 664 -4.24 10.84 23.50
N HIS A 665 -3.84 12.12 23.59
CA HIS A 665 -4.79 13.24 23.61
C HIS A 665 -5.56 13.35 22.29
N PHE A 666 -4.92 12.99 21.17
CA PHE A 666 -5.54 13.07 19.86
C PHE A 666 -6.51 11.92 19.65
N ILE A 667 -7.79 12.16 19.93
CA ILE A 667 -8.88 11.21 19.77
C ILE A 667 -9.62 11.52 18.46
N SER A 668 -9.72 10.53 17.59
CA SER A 668 -10.56 10.57 16.39
C SER A 668 -11.23 9.22 16.26
N MET A 669 -12.35 9.16 15.51
CA MET A 669 -13.12 7.94 15.22
C MET A 669 -12.23 6.70 15.06
N TRP A 670 -11.24 6.76 14.17
CA TRP A 670 -10.36 5.62 13.88
C TRP A 670 -9.27 5.34 14.91
N ARG A 671 -8.83 6.37 15.65
CA ARG A 671 -7.76 6.19 16.64
C ARG A 671 -8.22 5.55 17.93
N LYS A 672 -9.52 5.63 18.23
CA LYS A 672 -10.13 4.95 19.38
C LYS A 672 -9.83 3.43 19.36
N PHE A 673 -9.77 2.82 18.17
CA PHE A 673 -9.43 1.40 17.99
C PHE A 673 -7.95 1.03 18.18
N MET A 674 -7.09 2.03 18.41
CA MET A 674 -5.67 1.86 18.71
C MET A 674 -5.35 2.22 20.17
N TYR A 675 -6.36 2.53 20.98
CA TYR A 675 -6.23 2.91 22.38
C TYR A 675 -6.84 1.86 23.30
N LEU A 676 -6.45 1.94 24.57
CA LEU A 676 -6.96 1.12 25.67
C LEU A 676 -7.80 1.99 26.60
N LYS A 677 -8.52 1.33 27.49
CA LYS A 677 -9.13 1.95 28.67
C LYS A 677 -8.25 1.70 29.89
N VAL A 678 -8.45 2.47 30.96
CA VAL A 678 -7.69 2.28 32.20
C VAL A 678 -8.01 0.92 32.84
N GLU A 679 -9.23 0.43 32.65
CA GLU A 679 -9.73 -0.86 33.12
C GLU A 679 -8.97 -2.04 32.54
N ASP A 680 -8.44 -1.93 31.32
CA ASP A 680 -7.68 -2.99 30.65
C ASP A 680 -6.40 -3.33 31.43
N PHE A 681 -5.90 -2.42 32.27
CA PHE A 681 -4.72 -2.62 33.12
C PHE A 681 -5.04 -3.29 34.47
N THR A 682 -6.30 -3.63 34.74
CA THR A 682 -6.70 -4.31 35.99
C THR A 682 -5.85 -5.54 36.32
N PRO A 683 -5.49 -6.44 35.37
CA PRO A 683 -4.65 -7.59 35.68
C PRO A 683 -3.28 -7.24 36.29
N LEU A 684 -2.75 -6.05 36.01
CA LEU A 684 -1.48 -5.59 36.58
C LEU A 684 -1.60 -5.18 38.05
N THR A 685 -2.79 -4.78 38.49
CA THR A 685 -3.07 -4.33 39.86
C THR A 685 -3.03 -5.48 40.87
N GLU A 686 -3.15 -6.71 40.39
CA GLU A 686 -3.14 -7.95 41.20
C GLU A 686 -1.71 -8.46 41.45
N LEU A 687 -0.69 -7.86 40.83
CA LEU A 687 0.70 -8.24 41.01
C LEU A 687 1.30 -7.54 42.24
N GLU A 688 1.44 -8.28 43.34
CA GLU A 688 1.95 -7.72 44.61
C GLU A 688 3.36 -7.09 44.51
N THR A 689 4.17 -7.56 43.55
CA THR A 689 5.53 -7.09 43.27
C THR A 689 5.59 -5.80 42.47
N VAL A 690 4.45 -5.29 41.98
CA VAL A 690 4.35 -4.12 41.11
C VAL A 690 3.68 -2.96 41.85
N GLU A 691 4.17 -1.76 41.62
CA GLU A 691 3.54 -0.49 41.99
C GLU A 691 3.23 0.29 40.71
N LEU A 692 1.95 0.52 40.43
CA LEU A 692 1.51 1.18 39.19
C LEU A 692 1.42 2.70 39.33
N TRP A 693 1.88 3.40 38.30
CA TRP A 693 1.83 4.86 38.19
C TRP A 693 1.12 5.25 36.89
N SER A 694 0.08 6.08 36.99
CA SER A 694 -0.56 6.67 35.81
C SER A 694 0.33 7.75 35.24
N MET A 695 0.70 7.60 33.97
CA MET A 695 1.37 8.64 33.19
C MET A 695 0.45 9.20 32.10
N GLN A 696 -0.87 9.04 32.28
CA GLN A 696 -1.87 9.55 31.36
C GLN A 696 -2.07 11.06 31.56
N HIS A 697 -1.74 11.84 30.54
CA HIS A 697 -2.14 13.24 30.45
C HIS A 697 -3.62 13.38 30.10
N CYS A 698 -4.24 14.50 30.52
CA CYS A 698 -5.66 14.80 30.30
C CYS A 698 -6.61 13.69 30.77
N ILE A 699 -6.35 13.16 31.97
CA ILE A 699 -7.15 12.13 32.63
C ILE A 699 -8.50 12.70 33.12
N THR A 700 -9.61 11.97 32.92
CA THR A 700 -10.94 12.38 33.38
C THR A 700 -11.14 12.10 34.87
N ASP A 701 -12.16 12.65 35.49
CA ASP A 701 -12.43 12.41 36.91
C ASP A 701 -12.88 10.96 37.17
N GLU A 702 -13.58 10.32 36.24
CA GLU A 702 -13.91 8.89 36.29
C GLU A 702 -12.64 8.03 36.26
N GLU A 703 -11.71 8.33 35.34
CA GLU A 703 -10.42 7.63 35.24
C GLU A 703 -9.58 7.82 36.52
N LYS A 704 -9.54 9.04 37.09
CA LYS A 704 -8.87 9.29 38.39
C LYS A 704 -9.48 8.47 39.52
N ASN A 705 -10.81 8.40 39.59
CA ASN A 705 -11.51 7.63 40.62
C ASN A 705 -11.23 6.13 40.48
N PHE A 706 -11.21 5.61 39.24
CA PHE A 706 -10.79 4.24 38.98
C PHE A 706 -9.34 3.97 39.43
N CYS A 707 -8.40 4.87 39.08
CA CYS A 707 -7.01 4.75 39.52
C CYS A 707 -6.89 4.66 41.05
N ARG A 708 -7.57 5.56 41.78
CA ARG A 708 -7.58 5.55 43.26
C ARG A 708 -8.15 4.24 43.82
N ALA A 709 -9.27 3.77 43.27
CA ALA A 709 -9.91 2.53 43.70
C ALA A 709 -9.04 1.28 43.46
N LYS A 710 -8.20 1.31 42.43
CA LYS A 710 -7.28 0.21 42.06
C LYS A 710 -5.83 0.41 42.55
N ASN A 711 -5.59 1.38 43.44
CA ASN A 711 -4.26 1.72 43.96
C ASN A 711 -3.22 2.06 42.85
N ILE A 712 -3.66 2.63 41.74
CA ILE A 712 -2.79 3.19 40.71
C ILE A 712 -2.46 4.63 41.12
N ARG A 713 -1.16 4.92 41.32
CA ARG A 713 -0.70 6.25 41.77
C ARG A 713 -0.90 7.29 40.67
N LEU A 714 -1.40 8.46 41.05
CA LEU A 714 -1.56 9.62 40.16
C LEU A 714 -0.39 10.59 40.35
N VAL A 715 -0.02 11.28 39.28
CA VAL A 715 0.89 12.43 39.32
C VAL A 715 0.04 13.69 39.40
N GLU A 716 0.07 14.40 40.53
CA GLU A 716 -0.79 15.57 40.78
C GLU A 716 -0.06 16.92 40.60
N ASP A 717 1.25 16.96 40.87
CA ASP A 717 2.04 18.21 40.91
C ASP A 717 2.73 18.58 39.59
N VAL A 718 2.54 17.78 38.52
CA VAL A 718 3.20 17.98 37.22
C VAL A 718 2.16 17.89 36.10
N ASP A 719 2.15 18.91 35.23
CA ASP A 719 1.36 18.89 34.00
C ASP A 719 2.00 17.94 32.99
N LEU A 720 1.51 16.71 32.92
CA LEU A 720 1.99 15.69 31.98
C LEU A 720 1.76 16.03 30.49
N PHE A 721 1.04 17.10 30.17
CA PHE A 721 0.81 17.56 28.80
C PHE A 721 1.73 18.69 28.36
N ASP A 722 2.01 19.68 29.23
CA ASP A 722 2.81 20.85 28.87
C ASP A 722 4.17 20.95 29.61
N ASP A 723 4.31 20.35 30.80
CA ASP A 723 5.54 20.39 31.61
C ASP A 723 6.41 19.14 31.39
N PHE A 724 7.15 19.12 30.28
CA PHE A 724 8.05 18.00 29.98
C PHE A 724 9.27 17.94 30.90
N GLU A 725 9.75 19.07 31.42
CA GLU A 725 10.88 19.08 32.37
C GLU A 725 10.47 18.48 33.72
N GLY A 726 9.26 18.78 34.23
CA GLY A 726 8.71 18.13 35.41
C GLY A 726 8.45 16.63 35.22
N MET A 727 8.09 16.21 34.00
CA MET A 727 7.83 14.79 33.69
C MET A 727 9.12 13.93 33.61
N VAL A 728 10.25 14.49 33.17
CA VAL A 728 11.51 13.74 32.96
C VAL A 728 12.00 13.00 34.23
N PRO A 729 12.08 13.64 35.42
CA PRO A 729 12.42 12.97 36.69
C PRO A 729 11.54 11.77 37.01
N ILE A 730 10.23 11.89 36.78
CA ILE A 730 9.25 10.85 37.08
C ILE A 730 9.51 9.63 36.19
N LEU A 731 9.65 9.84 34.88
CA LEU A 731 9.90 8.77 33.92
C LEU A 731 11.21 8.01 34.20
N LYS A 732 12.25 8.71 34.68
CA LYS A 732 13.54 8.11 35.08
C LYS A 732 13.45 7.29 36.37
N HIS A 733 12.51 7.62 37.25
CA HIS A 733 12.29 6.90 38.50
C HIS A 733 11.54 5.58 38.32
N LEU A 734 10.83 5.41 37.21
CA LEU A 734 10.14 4.16 36.85
C LEU A 734 11.14 3.04 36.49
N ASP A 735 10.76 1.78 36.75
CA ASP A 735 11.45 0.56 36.31
C ASP A 735 11.09 0.17 34.88
N LEU A 736 9.87 0.47 34.47
CA LEU A 736 9.31 0.11 33.18
C LEU A 736 8.14 1.04 32.86
N MET A 737 7.97 1.35 31.58
CA MET A 737 6.78 2.03 31.07
C MET A 737 6.01 1.07 30.16
N ILE A 738 4.69 0.97 30.31
CA ILE A 738 3.82 0.08 29.54
C ILE A 738 2.69 0.90 28.90
N GLY A 739 2.44 0.75 27.60
CA GLY A 739 1.31 1.44 27.00
C GLY A 739 1.33 1.58 25.49
N ILE A 740 0.73 2.64 24.99
CA ILE A 740 0.61 2.96 23.56
C ILE A 740 1.59 4.05 23.11
N SER A 741 1.89 4.14 21.81
CA SER A 741 2.77 5.19 21.28
C SER A 741 2.16 6.59 21.46
N SER A 742 2.69 7.32 22.43
CA SER A 742 2.42 8.73 22.72
C SER A 742 3.62 9.33 23.45
N LEU A 743 3.64 10.65 23.64
CA LEU A 743 4.84 11.36 24.10
C LEU A 743 5.47 10.80 25.39
N PRO A 744 4.74 10.50 26.49
CA PRO A 744 5.38 9.97 27.70
C PRO A 744 6.14 8.66 27.46
N ILE A 745 5.59 7.77 26.62
CA ILE A 745 6.22 6.51 26.22
C ILE A 745 7.49 6.75 25.40
N GLU A 746 7.43 7.65 24.42
CA GLU A 746 8.60 7.97 23.57
C GLU A 746 9.71 8.64 24.38
N LEU A 747 9.33 9.52 25.32
CA LEU A 747 10.27 10.23 26.19
C LEU A 747 10.91 9.29 27.22
N ALA A 748 10.14 8.36 27.82
CA ALA A 748 10.69 7.34 28.71
C ALA A 748 11.76 6.50 28.02
N ALA A 749 11.45 6.02 26.81
CA ALA A 749 12.38 5.26 25.98
C ALA A 749 13.64 6.07 25.64
N ALA A 750 13.47 7.36 25.32
CA ALA A 750 14.56 8.28 25.03
C ALA A 750 15.47 8.53 26.23
N LEU A 751 14.90 8.57 27.43
CA LEU A 751 15.62 8.65 28.70
C LEU A 751 16.28 7.30 29.07
N GLY A 752 16.01 6.21 28.36
CA GLY A 752 16.58 4.89 28.64
C GLY A 752 15.81 4.10 29.70
N THR A 753 14.64 4.57 30.13
CA THR A 753 13.69 3.74 30.88
C THR A 753 13.16 2.67 29.93
N PRO A 754 13.20 1.37 30.30
CA PRO A 754 12.63 0.31 29.49
C PRO A 754 11.16 0.59 29.16
N VAL A 755 10.76 0.28 27.92
CA VAL A 755 9.39 0.49 27.44
C VAL A 755 8.82 -0.77 26.81
N TRP A 756 7.61 -1.15 27.21
CA TRP A 756 6.78 -2.12 26.51
C TRP A 756 5.60 -1.42 25.85
N MET A 757 5.60 -1.42 24.52
CA MET A 757 4.47 -0.92 23.75
C MET A 757 3.52 -2.07 23.42
N LEU A 758 2.22 -1.86 23.54
CA LEU A 758 1.24 -2.94 23.46
C LEU A 758 0.72 -3.15 22.04
N GLY A 759 0.93 -4.36 21.50
CA GLY A 759 0.62 -4.76 20.13
C GLY A 759 -0.77 -5.40 19.95
N PHE A 760 -1.83 -4.86 20.56
CA PHE A 760 -3.19 -5.45 20.54
C PHE A 760 -4.02 -5.10 19.30
N SER A 761 -3.49 -4.27 18.40
CA SER A 761 -4.10 -3.99 17.10
C SER A 761 -3.07 -4.12 15.98
N PRO A 762 -3.47 -4.48 14.75
CA PRO A 762 -2.55 -4.66 13.64
C PRO A 762 -1.65 -3.45 13.40
N GLU A 763 -2.20 -2.23 13.44
CA GLU A 763 -1.43 -1.02 13.19
C GLU A 763 -0.41 -0.76 14.31
N ASN A 764 -0.79 -0.94 15.59
CA ASN A 764 0.13 -0.80 16.73
C ASN A 764 1.27 -1.82 16.67
N TYR A 765 0.96 -3.05 16.24
CA TYR A 765 1.92 -4.13 16.14
C TYR A 765 2.82 -3.99 14.91
N PHE A 766 2.26 -4.15 13.71
CA PHE A 766 3.02 -4.34 12.47
C PHE A 766 3.83 -3.11 12.03
N LEU A 767 3.40 -1.90 12.39
CA LEU A 767 4.16 -0.68 12.06
C LEU A 767 5.57 -0.70 12.65
N ARG A 768 5.78 -1.37 13.78
CA ARG A 768 7.02 -1.27 14.56
C ARG A 768 7.77 -2.59 14.68
N THR A 769 7.21 -3.71 14.22
CA THR A 769 7.80 -5.06 14.36
C THR A 769 8.43 -5.60 13.08
N GLY A 770 8.80 -4.74 12.12
CA GLY A 770 9.32 -5.20 10.84
C GLY A 770 8.31 -6.08 10.08
N GLY A 771 7.03 -5.71 10.14
CA GLY A 771 5.94 -6.53 9.60
C GLY A 771 5.65 -7.80 10.40
N GLY A 772 5.87 -7.76 11.72
CA GLY A 772 5.59 -8.88 12.63
C GLY A 772 6.71 -9.91 12.73
N THR A 773 7.87 -9.63 12.15
CA THR A 773 9.01 -10.57 12.11
C THR A 773 9.90 -10.50 13.34
N ILE A 774 9.84 -9.41 14.12
CA ILE A 774 10.65 -9.15 15.30
C ILE A 774 9.88 -8.33 16.34
N GLU A 775 10.07 -8.60 17.63
CA GLU A 775 9.45 -7.81 18.71
C GLU A 775 10.16 -6.47 19.00
N THR A 776 11.37 -6.29 18.50
CA THR A 776 12.13 -5.05 18.72
C THR A 776 11.52 -3.89 17.93
N ASP A 777 11.14 -2.82 18.61
CA ASP A 777 10.54 -1.63 17.98
C ASP A 777 11.50 -1.05 16.92
N GLN A 778 11.03 -0.89 15.68
CA GLN A 778 11.83 -0.39 14.58
C GLN A 778 11.92 1.14 14.52
N LEU A 779 11.22 1.90 15.34
CA LEU A 779 11.25 3.36 15.35
C LEU A 779 11.81 3.92 16.66
N THR A 780 11.54 3.26 17.79
CA THR A 780 11.97 3.72 19.12
C THR A 780 13.02 2.76 19.70
N THR A 781 14.18 3.28 20.12
CA THR A 781 15.17 2.47 20.87
C THR A 781 14.72 2.30 22.32
N ASN A 782 15.19 1.26 23.01
CA ASN A 782 14.75 0.91 24.37
C ASN A 782 13.25 0.57 24.49
N SER A 783 12.61 0.22 23.37
CA SER A 783 11.21 -0.21 23.32
C SER A 783 11.08 -1.59 22.70
N THR A 784 10.22 -2.40 23.30
CA THR A 784 9.78 -3.71 22.80
C THR A 784 8.29 -3.66 22.55
N ILE A 785 7.85 -4.19 21.41
CA ILE A 785 6.43 -4.37 21.12
C ILE A 785 5.99 -5.71 21.71
N VAL A 786 5.08 -5.68 22.68
CA VAL A 786 4.61 -6.86 23.41
C VAL A 786 3.28 -7.32 22.83
N ALA A 787 3.28 -8.55 22.32
CA ALA A 787 2.11 -9.34 21.95
C ALA A 787 2.55 -10.82 21.84
N PRO A 788 1.64 -11.79 22.02
CA PRO A 788 1.93 -13.19 21.72
C PRO A 788 2.33 -13.40 20.25
N GLU A 789 3.27 -14.32 19.98
CA GLU A 789 3.72 -14.62 18.61
C GLU A 789 2.59 -15.15 17.71
N TRP A 790 1.58 -15.79 18.31
CA TRP A 790 0.41 -16.37 17.66
C TRP A 790 -0.84 -15.48 17.75
N ILE A 791 -0.69 -14.17 18.04
CA ILE A 791 -1.85 -13.28 18.14
C ILE A 791 -2.64 -13.26 16.83
N ASP A 792 -3.93 -13.60 16.91
CA ASP A 792 -4.85 -13.53 15.78
C ASP A 792 -5.65 -12.22 15.83
N PHE A 793 -5.31 -11.28 14.96
CA PHE A 793 -6.04 -10.01 14.88
C PHE A 793 -7.41 -10.12 14.22
N SER A 794 -7.81 -11.29 13.70
CA SER A 794 -9.18 -11.54 13.28
C SER A 794 -10.13 -11.79 14.44
N ALA A 795 -9.59 -12.13 15.62
CA ALA A 795 -10.34 -12.25 16.85
C ALA A 795 -10.86 -10.88 17.34
N PRO A 796 -11.91 -10.86 18.19
CA PRO A 796 -12.43 -9.65 18.80
C PRO A 796 -11.34 -8.79 19.45
N SER A 797 -11.53 -7.48 19.40
CA SER A 797 -10.54 -6.53 19.91
C SER A 797 -10.26 -6.73 21.41
N SER A 798 -11.28 -7.08 22.19
CA SER A 798 -11.15 -7.39 23.62
C SER A 798 -10.31 -8.64 23.88
N GLU A 799 -10.43 -9.68 23.04
CA GLU A 799 -9.62 -10.89 23.16
C GLU A 799 -8.14 -10.60 22.87
N CYS A 800 -7.86 -9.82 21.83
CA CYS A 800 -6.51 -9.35 21.53
C CYS A 800 -5.90 -8.59 22.73
N VAL A 801 -6.67 -7.69 23.35
CA VAL A 801 -6.23 -6.94 24.54
C VAL A 801 -5.95 -7.88 25.70
N THR A 802 -6.84 -8.82 26.00
CA THR A 802 -6.66 -9.83 27.05
C THR A 802 -5.38 -10.63 26.83
N LEU A 803 -5.18 -11.18 25.63
CA LEU A 803 -3.99 -11.96 25.29
C LEU A 803 -2.69 -11.16 25.44
N VAL A 804 -2.69 -9.89 25.03
CA VAL A 804 -1.55 -9.00 25.24
C VAL A 804 -1.31 -8.72 26.73
N MET A 805 -2.36 -8.46 27.52
CA MET A 805 -2.23 -8.22 28.96
C MET A 805 -1.74 -9.48 29.70
N GLU A 806 -2.16 -10.67 29.30
CA GLU A 806 -1.63 -11.93 29.82
C GLU A 806 -0.14 -12.10 29.51
N ASP A 807 0.30 -11.72 28.30
CA ASP A 807 1.71 -11.69 27.95
C ASP A 807 2.50 -10.70 28.80
N VAL A 808 1.96 -9.49 29.01
CA VAL A 808 2.54 -8.49 29.91
C VAL A 808 2.69 -9.04 31.33
N CYS A 809 1.63 -9.60 31.92
CA CYS A 809 1.67 -10.20 33.26
C CYS A 809 2.73 -11.30 33.37
N ARG A 810 2.81 -12.18 32.36
CA ARG A 810 3.78 -13.28 32.32
C ARG A 810 5.22 -12.75 32.26
N ARG A 811 5.47 -11.72 31.45
CA ARG A 811 6.79 -11.08 31.32
C ARG A 811 7.15 -10.32 32.61
N LEU A 812 6.21 -9.59 33.22
CA LEU A 812 6.43 -8.85 34.47
C LEU A 812 6.86 -9.76 35.63
N ARG A 813 6.26 -10.94 35.77
CA ARG A 813 6.63 -11.92 36.81
C ARG A 813 8.09 -12.39 36.73
N ARG A 814 8.74 -12.21 35.58
CA ARG A 814 10.14 -12.59 35.32
C ARG A 814 11.03 -11.38 35.04
N PHE A 815 10.48 -10.17 35.12
CA PHE A 815 11.21 -8.97 34.75
C PHE A 815 12.14 -8.55 35.90
N GLU A 816 13.43 -8.64 35.64
CA GLU A 816 14.45 -8.09 36.52
C GLU A 816 15.01 -6.80 35.90
N PRO A 817 14.94 -5.65 36.60
CA PRO A 817 15.46 -4.41 36.08
C PRO A 817 16.98 -4.52 35.97
N LYS A 818 17.52 -4.41 34.74
CA LYS A 818 18.97 -4.43 34.54
C LYS A 818 19.61 -3.21 35.26
N PRO A 819 20.70 -3.39 36.03
CA PRO A 819 21.46 -2.25 36.52
C PRO A 819 21.99 -1.44 35.33
N LEU A 820 21.85 -0.11 35.39
CA LEU A 820 22.34 0.77 34.33
C LEU A 820 23.87 0.58 34.19
N PRO A 821 24.39 0.25 32.99
CA PRO A 821 25.82 0.12 32.79
C PRO A 821 26.51 1.48 33.05
N SER A 822 27.59 1.45 33.84
CA SER A 822 28.50 2.57 33.97
C SER A 822 29.15 2.82 32.60
N SER A 823 29.18 4.10 32.23
CA SER A 823 29.76 4.63 31.01
C SER A 823 31.06 3.93 30.59
N SER A 824 31.00 3.13 29.54
CA SER A 824 32.17 2.81 28.71
C SER A 824 31.68 2.42 27.33
N PHE A 825 32.00 3.29 26.37
CA PHE A 825 31.85 3.02 24.95
C PHE A 825 32.84 1.91 24.60
N VAL A 826 32.35 0.73 24.21
CA VAL A 826 33.18 -0.36 23.69
C VAL A 826 32.95 -0.43 22.19
N PRO A 827 33.91 -0.02 21.34
CA PRO A 827 33.83 -0.27 19.91
C PRO A 827 34.35 -1.67 19.59
N GLU A 828 33.68 -2.27 18.61
CA GLU A 828 34.11 -3.37 17.71
C GLU A 828 33.37 -4.70 17.86
N GLN A 829 32.51 -4.96 16.87
CA GLN A 829 32.58 -6.20 16.09
C GLN A 829 32.18 -5.88 14.63
N LYS A 830 33.16 -6.01 13.73
CA LYS A 830 32.92 -6.01 12.27
C LYS A 830 32.10 -7.23 11.92
N VAL A 831 30.88 -7.02 11.42
CA VAL A 831 30.18 -8.02 10.61
C VAL A 831 30.13 -7.48 9.19
N GLU A 832 30.74 -8.24 8.29
CA GLU A 832 30.85 -7.97 6.87
C GLU A 832 29.48 -7.81 6.22
N THR A 833 29.38 -6.75 5.42
CA THR A 833 28.29 -6.44 4.52
C THR A 833 28.08 -7.54 3.49
N ALA A 834 26.89 -8.15 3.47
CA ALA A 834 26.37 -8.84 2.29
C ALA A 834 25.17 -8.07 1.74
N SER A 835 25.42 -7.31 0.68
CA SER A 835 24.39 -6.77 -0.20
C SER A 835 23.64 -7.91 -0.90
N ILE A 836 22.32 -7.78 -1.08
CA ILE A 836 21.64 -7.91 -2.38
C ILE A 836 20.35 -7.09 -2.28
N VAL A 837 20.33 -5.96 -2.98
CA VAL A 837 19.08 -5.35 -3.47
C VAL A 837 18.91 -5.87 -4.89
N THR A 838 17.69 -6.30 -5.26
CA THR A 838 17.30 -6.24 -6.67
C THR A 838 15.99 -5.48 -6.81
N ARG A 839 16.09 -4.30 -7.41
CA ARG A 839 14.99 -3.41 -7.78
C ARG A 839 14.49 -3.87 -9.14
N MET A 840 13.22 -4.26 -9.27
CA MET A 840 12.66 -4.59 -10.58
C MET A 840 12.53 -3.32 -11.46
N THR A 841 13.31 -3.29 -12.53
CA THR A 841 13.36 -2.34 -13.63
C THR A 841 12.02 -2.21 -14.38
N LYS A 842 11.92 -1.20 -15.24
CA LYS A 842 10.80 -0.96 -16.15
C LYS A 842 10.56 -2.14 -17.12
N SER A 843 11.62 -2.89 -17.42
CA SER A 843 11.62 -4.13 -18.19
C SER A 843 10.92 -5.26 -17.43
N GLU A 844 11.19 -5.37 -16.13
CA GLU A 844 10.63 -6.38 -15.22
C GLU A 844 9.13 -6.17 -14.93
N ARG A 845 8.66 -4.92 -14.82
CA ARG A 845 7.21 -4.60 -14.76
C ARG A 845 6.44 -4.92 -16.04
N THR A 846 7.13 -4.86 -17.18
CA THR A 846 6.56 -5.23 -18.49
C THR A 846 6.53 -6.76 -18.63
N LEU A 847 7.57 -7.45 -18.13
CA LEU A 847 7.61 -8.90 -18.00
C LEU A 847 6.51 -9.44 -17.08
N GLN A 848 6.20 -8.78 -15.96
CA GLN A 848 5.11 -9.20 -15.08
C GLN A 848 3.73 -9.12 -15.75
N LYS A 849 3.40 -8.03 -16.45
CA LYS A 849 2.14 -7.91 -17.22
C LYS A 849 2.05 -8.87 -18.40
N VAL A 850 3.20 -9.22 -18.98
CA VAL A 850 3.31 -10.27 -19.99
C VAL A 850 3.07 -11.63 -19.34
N PHE A 851 3.68 -11.90 -18.20
CA PHE A 851 3.54 -13.12 -17.41
C PHE A 851 2.06 -13.37 -17.05
N ASP A 852 1.36 -12.40 -16.48
CA ASP A 852 -0.06 -12.54 -16.09
C ASP A 852 -0.99 -12.87 -17.28
N ARG A 853 -0.75 -12.27 -18.46
CA ARG A 853 -1.50 -12.58 -19.70
C ARG A 853 -1.08 -13.92 -20.32
N THR A 854 0.16 -14.31 -20.12
CA THR A 854 0.70 -15.59 -20.59
C THR A 854 0.15 -16.72 -19.75
N THR A 855 0.04 -16.54 -18.43
CA THR A 855 -0.61 -17.48 -17.51
C THR A 855 -2.05 -17.80 -17.94
N ALA A 856 -2.86 -16.78 -18.25
CA ALA A 856 -4.22 -16.99 -18.75
C ALA A 856 -4.28 -17.74 -20.10
N LEU A 857 -3.27 -17.58 -20.96
CA LEU A 857 -3.19 -18.27 -22.25
C LEU A 857 -2.68 -19.71 -22.08
N THR A 858 -1.70 -19.92 -21.19
CA THR A 858 -1.21 -21.23 -20.76
C THR A 858 -2.34 -22.05 -20.16
N ASP A 859 -3.19 -21.43 -19.33
CA ASP A 859 -4.37 -22.05 -18.73
C ASP A 859 -5.40 -22.50 -19.77
N LEU A 860 -5.64 -21.67 -20.81
CA LEU A 860 -6.54 -22.02 -21.91
C LEU A 860 -5.99 -23.18 -22.77
N VAL A 861 -4.67 -23.20 -23.02
CA VAL A 861 -4.02 -24.29 -23.77
C VAL A 861 -3.97 -25.57 -22.94
N ALA A 862 -3.76 -25.46 -21.63
CA ALA A 862 -3.85 -26.58 -20.71
C ALA A 862 -5.23 -27.23 -20.79
N ASP A 863 -6.31 -26.44 -20.76
CA ASP A 863 -7.68 -26.96 -20.87
C ASP A 863 -7.96 -27.68 -22.18
N LEU A 864 -7.48 -27.11 -23.29
CA LEU A 864 -7.59 -27.73 -24.61
C LEU A 864 -6.82 -29.05 -24.73
N TYR A 865 -5.71 -29.18 -23.99
CA TYR A 865 -4.88 -30.38 -23.95
C TYR A 865 -5.46 -31.45 -23.02
N LEU A 866 -5.92 -31.06 -21.83
CA LEU A 866 -6.50 -31.94 -20.83
C LEU A 866 -7.83 -32.57 -21.31
N ASP A 867 -8.59 -31.87 -22.16
CA ASP A 867 -9.76 -32.42 -22.88
C ASP A 867 -9.41 -33.66 -23.76
N THR A 868 -8.13 -33.90 -24.05
CA THR A 868 -7.65 -34.99 -24.93
C THR A 868 -6.85 -36.08 -24.22
N MET A 869 -6.62 -35.96 -22.92
CA MET A 869 -5.87 -36.94 -22.12
C MET A 869 -6.76 -37.68 -21.13
N PRO A 870 -6.57 -38.99 -20.91
CA PRO A 870 -7.26 -39.69 -19.84
C PRO A 870 -6.66 -39.26 -18.50
N LEU A 871 -7.31 -38.34 -17.79
CA LEU A 871 -7.01 -38.01 -16.39
C LEU A 871 -7.29 -39.17 -15.41
N ASN A 872 -7.84 -40.28 -15.92
CA ASN A 872 -8.25 -41.46 -15.15
C ASN A 872 -7.08 -42.35 -14.67
N ASP A 873 -5.85 -42.11 -15.14
CA ASP A 873 -4.68 -42.93 -14.80
C ASP A 873 -3.90 -42.42 -13.56
N ALA A 874 -4.33 -41.31 -12.95
CA ALA A 874 -3.69 -40.75 -11.74
C ALA A 874 -4.08 -41.53 -10.47
N ARG A 875 -3.10 -42.00 -9.69
CA ARG A 875 -3.36 -42.81 -8.48
C ARG A 875 -3.74 -41.98 -7.27
N ASN A 876 -3.27 -40.74 -7.21
CA ASN A 876 -3.50 -39.83 -6.10
C ASN A 876 -3.60 -38.37 -6.59
N ALA A 877 -3.99 -37.46 -5.69
CA ALA A 877 -4.21 -36.05 -6.00
C ALA A 877 -2.95 -35.35 -6.54
N GLN A 878 -1.76 -35.70 -6.07
CA GLN A 878 -0.52 -35.09 -6.54
C GLN A 878 -0.16 -35.54 -7.95
N GLU A 879 -0.29 -36.83 -8.28
CA GLU A 879 -0.13 -37.29 -9.66
C GLU A 879 -1.14 -36.64 -10.59
N ARG A 880 -2.40 -36.50 -10.13
CA ARG A 880 -3.46 -35.80 -10.87
C ARG A 880 -3.09 -34.32 -11.10
N ALA A 881 -2.50 -33.65 -10.12
CA ALA A 881 -2.02 -32.28 -10.29
C ALA A 881 -0.89 -32.18 -11.33
N TRP A 882 0.06 -33.12 -11.34
CA TRP A 882 1.18 -33.15 -12.29
C TRP A 882 0.81 -33.61 -13.70
N LEU A 883 -0.22 -34.45 -13.83
CA LEU A 883 -0.86 -34.79 -15.11
C LEU A 883 -1.79 -33.65 -15.60
N GLY A 884 -2.32 -32.85 -14.67
CA GLY A 884 -3.32 -31.83 -14.88
C GLY A 884 -2.80 -30.43 -15.24
N ARG A 885 -3.65 -29.42 -15.02
CA ARG A 885 -3.40 -28.01 -15.39
C ARG A 885 -2.15 -27.45 -14.70
N HIS A 886 -1.92 -27.84 -13.45
CA HIS A 886 -0.77 -27.42 -12.67
C HIS A 886 0.54 -27.91 -13.29
N GLY A 887 0.66 -29.21 -13.58
CA GLY A 887 1.83 -29.78 -14.25
C GLY A 887 2.08 -29.18 -15.63
N PHE A 888 1.03 -28.94 -16.44
CA PHE A 888 1.16 -28.26 -17.72
C PHE A 888 1.78 -26.86 -17.58
N ARG A 889 1.28 -26.05 -16.65
CA ARG A 889 1.84 -24.71 -16.38
C ARG A 889 3.31 -24.82 -15.99
N TYR A 890 3.63 -25.76 -15.12
CA TYR A 890 5.00 -26.00 -14.68
C TYR A 890 5.93 -26.30 -15.86
N VAL A 891 5.54 -27.19 -16.77
CA VAL A 891 6.29 -27.50 -18.00
C VAL A 891 6.51 -26.25 -18.87
N VAL A 892 5.45 -25.47 -19.11
CA VAL A 892 5.53 -24.24 -19.92
C VAL A 892 6.48 -23.21 -19.31
N HIS A 893 6.49 -23.06 -17.98
CA HIS A 893 7.42 -22.17 -17.30
C HIS A 893 8.88 -22.59 -17.48
N HIS A 894 9.15 -23.88 -17.63
CA HIS A 894 10.53 -24.40 -17.74
C HIS A 894 11.04 -24.47 -19.19
N LEU A 895 10.20 -24.33 -20.22
CA LEU A 895 10.63 -24.39 -21.64
C LEU A 895 11.72 -23.35 -22.04
N GLU A 896 11.84 -22.24 -21.30
CA GLU A 896 12.85 -21.20 -21.49
C GLU A 896 13.97 -21.22 -20.44
N GLU A 897 14.01 -22.25 -19.58
CA GLU A 897 15.00 -22.33 -18.53
C GLU A 897 16.42 -22.32 -19.11
N LYS A 898 17.23 -21.36 -18.66
CA LYS A 898 18.66 -21.25 -18.97
C LYS A 898 19.45 -22.28 -18.15
N TRP A 899 19.22 -23.56 -18.42
CA TRP A 899 19.82 -24.68 -17.70
C TRP A 899 21.35 -24.61 -17.70
N GLU A 900 21.97 -24.02 -18.73
CA GLU A 900 23.42 -23.82 -18.81
C GLU A 900 23.94 -22.99 -17.63
N GLN A 901 23.12 -22.07 -17.11
CA GLN A 901 23.49 -21.17 -16.00
C GLN A 901 22.99 -21.70 -14.66
N THR A 902 21.80 -22.32 -14.64
CA THR A 902 21.13 -22.74 -13.39
C THR A 902 21.44 -24.17 -12.96
N ARG A 903 22.03 -24.99 -13.84
CA ARG A 903 22.31 -26.42 -13.58
C ARG A 903 23.79 -26.77 -13.73
N THR A 904 24.50 -26.22 -14.72
CA THR A 904 25.90 -26.55 -15.01
C THR A 904 26.85 -26.40 -13.81
N PRO A 905 26.84 -25.31 -13.01
CA PRO A 905 27.78 -25.16 -11.89
C PRO A 905 27.64 -26.28 -10.84
N TYR A 906 26.40 -26.66 -10.52
CA TYR A 906 26.11 -27.78 -9.61
C TYR A 906 26.64 -29.10 -10.16
N TRP A 907 26.45 -29.35 -11.45
CA TRP A 907 26.90 -30.59 -12.10
C TRP A 907 28.41 -30.64 -12.32
N GLU A 908 29.07 -29.51 -12.57
CA GLU A 908 30.54 -29.43 -12.60
C GLU A 908 31.13 -29.81 -11.24
N MET A 909 30.60 -29.22 -10.16
CA MET A 909 30.98 -29.57 -8.80
C MET A 909 30.71 -31.05 -8.50
N LEU A 910 29.52 -31.57 -8.81
CA LEU A 910 29.17 -32.97 -8.56
C LEU A 910 30.06 -33.92 -9.37
N PHE A 911 30.34 -33.64 -10.64
CA PHE A 911 31.21 -34.47 -11.47
C PHE A 911 32.67 -34.41 -11.07
N SER A 912 33.13 -33.35 -10.41
CA SER A 912 34.45 -33.33 -9.77
C SER A 912 34.57 -34.39 -8.65
N MET A 913 33.47 -34.73 -8.00
CA MET A 913 33.39 -35.77 -6.97
C MET A 913 33.01 -37.14 -7.53
N LEU A 914 32.53 -37.17 -8.77
CA LEU A 914 31.99 -38.34 -9.45
C LEU A 914 32.71 -38.59 -10.80
N PRO A 915 34.04 -38.74 -10.83
CA PRO A 915 34.78 -38.93 -12.07
C PRO A 915 34.35 -40.17 -12.84
N ASP A 916 33.96 -41.25 -12.15
CA ASP A 916 33.70 -42.58 -12.72
C ASP A 916 32.24 -42.84 -13.11
N VAL A 917 31.38 -41.81 -13.11
CA VAL A 917 29.98 -41.94 -13.53
C VAL A 917 29.88 -41.96 -15.05
N SER A 918 29.36 -43.05 -15.60
CA SER A 918 29.15 -43.25 -17.04
C SER A 918 27.68 -43.33 -17.44
N SER A 919 26.77 -43.46 -16.46
CA SER A 919 25.33 -43.55 -16.67
C SER A 919 24.55 -42.86 -15.55
N VAL A 920 23.51 -42.08 -15.89
CA VAL A 920 22.67 -41.33 -14.95
C VAL A 920 21.19 -41.55 -15.23
N CYS A 921 20.38 -41.60 -14.17
CA CYS A 921 18.91 -41.59 -14.27
C CYS A 921 18.32 -40.53 -13.34
N GLU A 922 17.50 -39.63 -13.90
CA GLU A 922 16.78 -38.59 -13.16
C GLU A 922 15.32 -39.01 -12.91
N PHE A 923 14.91 -38.96 -11.64
CA PHE A 923 13.52 -39.17 -11.22
C PHE A 923 12.79 -37.83 -11.21
N GLY A 924 11.71 -37.70 -11.99
CA GLY A 924 10.97 -36.45 -12.17
C GLY A 924 11.76 -35.41 -12.96
N CYS A 925 12.22 -35.79 -14.15
CA CYS A 925 13.15 -34.99 -14.92
C CYS A 925 12.54 -33.74 -15.59
N ASN A 926 11.21 -33.61 -15.56
CA ASN A 926 10.48 -32.59 -16.30
C ASN A 926 10.97 -32.55 -17.77
N ILE A 927 11.20 -31.37 -18.33
CA ILE A 927 11.75 -31.23 -19.68
C ILE A 927 13.23 -31.59 -19.78
N GLY A 928 13.90 -32.03 -18.70
CA GLY A 928 15.28 -32.53 -18.66
C GLY A 928 16.37 -31.46 -18.51
N ALA A 929 16.17 -30.42 -17.70
CA ALA A 929 17.18 -29.37 -17.50
C ALA A 929 18.51 -29.89 -16.92
N ASN A 930 18.46 -30.79 -15.92
CA ASN A 930 19.67 -31.43 -15.40
C ASN A 930 20.31 -32.34 -16.45
N LEU A 931 19.52 -33.15 -17.17
CA LEU A 931 20.04 -34.01 -18.25
C LEU A 931 20.72 -33.23 -19.37
N ARG A 932 20.25 -32.02 -19.69
CA ARG A 932 20.93 -31.11 -20.64
C ARG A 932 22.29 -30.66 -20.13
N ALA A 933 22.37 -30.24 -18.87
CA ALA A 933 23.64 -29.85 -18.24
C ALA A 933 24.63 -31.01 -18.21
N ILE A 934 24.16 -32.21 -17.86
CA ILE A 934 24.98 -33.42 -17.88
C ILE A 934 25.44 -33.75 -19.30
N ASN A 935 24.56 -33.65 -20.31
CA ASN A 935 24.94 -33.86 -21.70
C ASN A 935 25.98 -32.85 -22.19
N HIS A 936 25.87 -31.59 -21.75
CA HIS A 936 26.83 -30.56 -22.10
C HIS A 936 28.21 -30.82 -21.50
N LEU A 937 28.27 -31.14 -20.21
CA LEU A 937 29.54 -31.37 -19.50
C LEU A 937 30.18 -32.72 -19.85
N ARG A 938 29.35 -33.75 -20.05
CA ARG A 938 29.79 -35.12 -20.30
C ARG A 938 28.87 -35.81 -21.32
N PRO A 939 29.00 -35.48 -22.62
CA PRO A 939 28.11 -36.00 -23.66
C PRO A 939 28.12 -37.52 -23.78
N ASN A 940 29.20 -38.19 -23.38
CA ASN A 940 29.36 -39.65 -23.46
C ASN A 940 28.65 -40.42 -22.33
N ILE A 941 28.12 -39.74 -21.30
CA ILE A 941 27.35 -40.40 -20.24
C ILE A 941 25.98 -40.84 -20.79
N ARG A 942 25.56 -42.07 -20.52
CA ARG A 942 24.17 -42.49 -20.81
C ARG A 942 23.22 -41.75 -19.87
N ARG A 943 22.19 -41.09 -20.42
CA ARG A 943 21.22 -40.30 -19.65
C ARG A 943 19.81 -40.86 -19.83
N VAL A 944 19.13 -41.08 -18.71
CA VAL A 944 17.73 -41.53 -18.66
C VAL A 944 16.93 -40.56 -17.80
N GLY A 945 15.71 -40.24 -18.21
CA GLY A 945 14.77 -39.42 -17.45
C GLY A 945 13.43 -40.12 -17.29
N ILE A 946 12.87 -40.06 -16.08
CA ILE A 946 11.51 -40.53 -15.77
C ILE A 946 10.66 -39.31 -15.47
N GLU A 947 9.50 -39.20 -16.14
CA GLU A 947 8.59 -38.09 -15.97
C GLU A 947 7.15 -38.55 -16.19
N ILE A 948 6.21 -38.08 -15.37
CA ILE A 948 4.80 -38.47 -15.45
C ILE A 948 4.03 -37.62 -16.49
N ASN A 949 4.48 -36.38 -16.72
CA ASN A 949 3.84 -35.47 -17.65
C ASN A 949 4.26 -35.75 -19.11
N ALA A 950 3.30 -36.21 -19.91
CA ALA A 950 3.50 -36.57 -21.33
C ALA A 950 4.12 -35.44 -22.18
N ILE A 951 3.80 -34.17 -21.90
CA ILE A 951 4.36 -33.04 -22.65
C ILE A 951 5.84 -32.86 -22.34
N ALA A 952 6.20 -32.90 -21.05
CA ALA A 952 7.59 -32.84 -20.64
C ALA A 952 8.41 -33.98 -21.25
N CYS A 953 7.85 -35.20 -21.24
CA CYS A 953 8.45 -36.36 -21.87
C CYS A 953 8.72 -36.14 -23.36
N GLU A 954 7.72 -35.68 -24.11
CA GLU A 954 7.85 -35.48 -25.54
C GLU A 954 8.80 -34.33 -25.89
N VAL A 955 8.86 -33.28 -25.06
CA VAL A 955 9.87 -32.20 -25.19
C VAL A 955 11.28 -32.77 -25.01
N LEU A 956 11.49 -33.62 -24.01
CA LEU A 956 12.78 -34.25 -23.75
C LEU A 956 13.16 -35.25 -24.86
N ARG A 957 12.24 -36.13 -25.29
CA ARG A 957 12.46 -37.08 -26.40
C ARG A 957 12.92 -36.35 -27.65
N LYS A 958 12.29 -35.23 -27.99
CA LYS A 958 12.66 -34.41 -29.15
C LYS A 958 14.02 -33.77 -29.08
N SER A 959 14.56 -33.56 -27.89
CA SER A 959 15.91 -33.03 -27.76
C SER A 959 16.98 -34.08 -28.07
N GLY A 960 16.64 -35.37 -28.02
CA GLY A 960 17.55 -36.48 -28.37
C GLY A 960 18.73 -36.66 -27.41
N ILE A 961 18.70 -36.01 -26.24
CA ILE A 961 19.83 -36.00 -25.29
C ILE A 961 19.77 -37.15 -24.27
N ALA A 962 18.59 -37.75 -24.09
CA ALA A 962 18.31 -38.75 -23.08
C ALA A 962 17.20 -39.70 -23.54
N GLU A 963 17.24 -40.92 -23.02
CA GLU A 963 16.12 -41.88 -23.05
C GLU A 963 15.05 -41.42 -22.05
N VAL A 964 13.77 -41.56 -22.41
CA VAL A 964 12.66 -40.97 -21.64
C VAL A 964 11.56 -42.01 -21.38
N HIS A 965 11.31 -42.26 -20.11
CA HIS A 965 10.20 -43.08 -19.63
C HIS A 965 9.07 -42.17 -19.15
N GLU A 966 7.92 -42.25 -19.84
CA GLU A 966 6.71 -41.55 -19.45
C GLU A 966 5.94 -42.44 -18.48
N ALA A 967 6.18 -42.22 -17.19
CA ALA A 967 5.69 -43.07 -16.13
C ALA A 967 5.74 -42.34 -14.78
N SER A 968 4.92 -42.79 -13.83
CA SER A 968 5.09 -42.40 -12.43
C SER A 968 6.40 -42.97 -11.88
N VAL A 969 7.17 -42.13 -11.19
CA VAL A 969 8.39 -42.55 -10.48
C VAL A 969 8.11 -43.56 -9.38
N SER A 970 6.88 -43.65 -8.88
CA SER A 970 6.51 -44.64 -7.86
C SER A 970 6.13 -46.00 -8.48
N GLU A 971 5.92 -46.09 -9.79
CA GLU A 971 5.53 -47.34 -10.46
C GLU A 971 6.61 -47.90 -11.39
N ILE A 972 7.48 -47.04 -11.92
CA ILE A 972 8.47 -47.41 -12.92
C ILE A 972 9.45 -48.49 -12.42
N ASP A 973 9.60 -49.57 -13.19
CA ASP A 973 10.62 -50.59 -12.98
C ASP A 973 11.55 -50.66 -14.20
N LEU A 974 12.72 -50.06 -14.10
CA LEU A 974 13.72 -50.04 -15.17
C LEU A 974 14.48 -51.37 -15.22
N ALA A 975 14.65 -51.92 -16.43
CA ALA A 975 15.34 -53.19 -16.65
C ALA A 975 16.84 -53.16 -16.25
N GLU A 976 17.42 -51.97 -16.12
CA GLU A 976 18.86 -51.78 -15.89
C GLU A 976 19.11 -50.80 -14.73
N GLN A 977 20.33 -50.84 -14.18
CA GLN A 977 20.80 -49.89 -13.16
C GLN A 977 21.76 -48.84 -13.76
N PHE A 978 21.84 -47.67 -13.11
CA PHE A 978 22.62 -46.50 -13.52
C PHE A 978 23.69 -46.16 -12.48
N ASP A 979 24.86 -45.69 -12.88
CA ASP A 979 25.92 -45.34 -11.93
C ASP A 979 25.47 -44.29 -10.92
N LEU A 980 24.64 -43.33 -11.35
CA LEU A 980 23.99 -42.35 -10.47
C LEU A 980 22.48 -42.29 -10.74
N VAL A 981 21.68 -42.41 -9.68
CA VAL A 981 20.24 -42.06 -9.71
C VAL A 981 20.04 -40.81 -8.86
N PHE A 982 19.26 -39.85 -9.33
CA PHE A 982 19.04 -38.62 -8.57
C PHE A 982 17.65 -38.04 -8.73
N SER A 983 17.27 -37.25 -7.73
CA SER A 983 16.06 -36.40 -7.70
C SER A 983 16.46 -34.98 -7.32
N ARG A 984 15.84 -33.99 -7.96
CA ARG A 984 15.99 -32.58 -7.58
C ARG A 984 14.65 -31.85 -7.64
N GLY A 985 14.10 -31.50 -6.48
CA GLY A 985 12.84 -30.77 -6.38
C GLY A 985 11.62 -31.61 -6.72
N VAL A 986 11.68 -32.94 -6.54
CA VAL A 986 10.60 -33.87 -6.90
C VAL A 986 10.06 -34.57 -5.67
N LEU A 987 10.91 -34.99 -4.71
CA LEU A 987 10.44 -35.71 -3.51
C LEU A 987 9.49 -34.87 -2.65
N ILE A 988 9.67 -33.56 -2.64
CA ILE A 988 8.77 -32.60 -1.98
C ILE A 988 7.34 -32.64 -2.55
N HIS A 989 7.12 -33.28 -3.69
CA HIS A 989 5.84 -33.39 -4.40
C HIS A 989 5.31 -34.83 -4.53
N ILE A 990 6.02 -35.82 -3.98
CA ILE A 990 5.60 -37.23 -4.00
C ILE A 990 4.66 -37.51 -2.85
N ASN A 991 3.67 -38.40 -3.04
CA ASN A 991 2.66 -38.60 -2.01
C ASN A 991 3.35 -39.22 -0.81
N PRO A 992 3.09 -38.77 0.43
CA PRO A 992 3.72 -39.38 1.60
C PRO A 992 3.57 -40.91 1.64
N SER A 993 2.47 -41.47 1.12
CA SER A 993 2.29 -42.93 1.01
C SER A 993 3.14 -43.61 -0.08
N ASP A 994 3.59 -42.87 -1.09
CA ASP A 994 4.44 -43.34 -2.19
C ASP A 994 5.93 -43.06 -1.97
N LEU A 995 6.28 -42.15 -1.04
CA LEU A 995 7.64 -41.63 -0.85
C LEU A 995 8.66 -42.72 -0.53
N GLU A 996 8.34 -43.61 0.42
CA GLU A 996 9.21 -44.74 0.78
C GLU A 996 9.51 -45.61 -0.45
N ASN A 997 8.48 -45.94 -1.24
CA ASN A 997 8.63 -46.76 -2.44
C ASN A 997 9.48 -46.04 -3.50
N VAL A 998 9.34 -44.72 -3.68
CA VAL A 998 10.20 -43.93 -4.58
C VAL A 998 11.66 -43.97 -4.13
N LEU A 999 11.95 -43.78 -2.84
CA LEU A 999 13.32 -43.86 -2.30
C LEU A 999 13.93 -45.26 -2.50
N ARG A 1000 13.14 -46.32 -2.25
CA ARG A 1000 13.55 -47.71 -2.52
C ARG A 1000 13.86 -47.96 -4.00
N ARG A 1001 13.08 -47.37 -4.92
CA ARG A 1001 13.33 -47.47 -6.36
C ARG A 1001 14.56 -46.69 -6.79
N MET A 1002 14.80 -45.51 -6.23
CA MET A 1002 16.04 -44.77 -6.47
C MET A 1002 17.27 -45.60 -6.08
N ALA A 1003 17.24 -46.26 -4.92
CA ALA A 1003 18.27 -47.20 -4.53
C ALA A 1003 18.33 -48.42 -5.46
N LYS A 1004 17.21 -49.06 -5.78
CA LYS A 1004 17.13 -50.25 -6.66
C LYS A 1004 17.77 -50.01 -8.03
N HIS A 1005 17.48 -48.85 -8.64
CA HIS A 1005 17.96 -48.51 -9.99
C HIS A 1005 19.34 -47.85 -10.00
N SER A 1006 19.90 -47.52 -8.85
CA SER A 1006 21.29 -47.07 -8.77
C SER A 1006 22.24 -48.27 -8.68
N LYS A 1007 23.40 -48.16 -9.33
CA LYS A 1007 24.55 -49.06 -9.15
C LYS A 1007 25.41 -48.56 -8.01
N ARG A 1008 25.81 -47.28 -8.04
CA ARG A 1008 26.89 -46.74 -7.20
C ARG A 1008 26.45 -45.55 -6.35
N TYR A 1009 25.73 -44.59 -6.93
CA TYR A 1009 25.43 -43.32 -6.26
C TYR A 1009 23.94 -42.98 -6.27
N VAL A 1010 23.46 -42.43 -5.16
CA VAL A 1010 22.15 -41.77 -5.09
C VAL A 1010 22.37 -40.31 -4.67
N LEU A 1011 21.75 -39.37 -5.38
CA LEU A 1011 21.79 -37.96 -5.02
C LEU A 1011 20.36 -37.47 -4.76
N ILE A 1012 20.13 -36.98 -3.54
CA ILE A 1012 18.88 -36.34 -3.13
C ILE A 1012 19.15 -34.84 -3.03
N TYR A 1013 18.40 -34.03 -3.78
CA TYR A 1013 18.56 -32.58 -3.79
C TYR A 1013 17.22 -31.85 -3.60
N GLU A 1014 16.82 -31.65 -2.36
CA GLU A 1014 15.44 -31.26 -1.99
C GLU A 1014 15.41 -30.13 -0.95
N ILE A 1015 14.22 -29.56 -0.70
CA ILE A 1015 14.04 -28.54 0.34
C ILE A 1015 13.98 -29.22 1.70
N PHE A 1016 14.87 -28.81 2.60
CA PHE A 1016 15.02 -29.37 3.93
C PHE A 1016 14.05 -28.76 4.94
N SER A 1017 13.50 -29.61 5.80
CA SER A 1017 12.86 -29.22 7.05
C SER A 1017 13.21 -30.26 8.14
N PRO A 1018 13.54 -29.83 9.37
CA PRO A 1018 13.86 -30.76 10.45
C PRO A 1018 12.66 -31.59 10.90
N GLU A 1019 11.45 -31.05 10.76
CA GLU A 1019 10.18 -31.74 11.00
C GLU A 1019 9.33 -31.72 9.72
N PRO A 1020 8.45 -32.71 9.49
CA PRO A 1020 7.52 -32.68 8.36
C PRO A 1020 6.73 -31.37 8.32
N PHE A 1021 6.96 -30.58 7.27
CA PHE A 1021 6.33 -29.27 7.09
C PHE A 1021 5.50 -29.26 5.81
N HIS A 1022 4.26 -28.83 5.92
CA HIS A 1022 3.35 -28.70 4.78
C HIS A 1022 3.27 -27.23 4.34
N LEU A 1023 3.54 -26.96 3.07
CA LEU A 1023 3.43 -25.59 2.55
C LEU A 1023 2.00 -25.31 2.10
N GLU A 1024 1.20 -24.71 2.98
CA GLU A 1024 -0.22 -24.42 2.74
C GLU A 1024 -0.42 -23.50 1.53
N SER A 1025 0.37 -22.43 1.41
CA SER A 1025 0.30 -21.50 0.28
C SER A 1025 0.49 -22.15 -1.09
N TYR A 1026 1.30 -23.23 -1.19
CA TYR A 1026 1.44 -23.98 -2.43
C TYR A 1026 0.27 -24.92 -2.66
N SER A 1027 -0.27 -25.52 -1.58
CA SER A 1027 -1.46 -26.34 -1.66
C SER A 1027 -2.69 -25.53 -2.10
N ASP A 1028 -2.79 -24.26 -1.71
CA ASP A 1028 -3.81 -23.33 -2.20
C ASP A 1028 -3.65 -23.05 -3.70
N ILE A 1029 -2.42 -22.82 -4.18
CA ILE A 1029 -2.14 -22.59 -5.60
C ILE A 1029 -2.54 -23.81 -6.44
N VAL A 1030 -2.19 -25.01 -5.99
CA VAL A 1030 -2.54 -26.25 -6.70
C VAL A 1030 -4.05 -26.49 -6.62
N SER A 1031 -4.68 -26.29 -5.47
CA SER A 1031 -6.13 -26.44 -5.28
C SER A 1031 -6.93 -25.46 -6.15
N LEU A 1032 -6.44 -24.23 -6.33
CA LEU A 1032 -7.01 -23.26 -7.26
C LEU A 1032 -6.85 -23.70 -8.73
N ALA A 1033 -5.74 -24.37 -9.06
CA ALA A 1033 -5.45 -24.82 -10.42
C ALA A 1033 -6.19 -26.11 -10.81
N THR A 1034 -6.42 -27.02 -9.85
CA THR A 1034 -7.08 -28.32 -10.06
C THR A 1034 -8.58 -28.28 -9.75
N GLY A 1035 -9.02 -27.34 -8.90
CA GLY A 1035 -10.39 -27.31 -8.37
C GLY A 1035 -10.65 -28.33 -7.25
N GLU A 1036 -9.63 -29.12 -6.87
CA GLU A 1036 -9.70 -30.11 -5.79
C GLU A 1036 -8.92 -29.62 -4.57
N LYS A 1037 -9.59 -29.48 -3.43
CA LYS A 1037 -8.92 -29.25 -2.14
C LYS A 1037 -8.27 -30.55 -1.69
N ALA A 1038 -6.94 -30.58 -1.64
CA ALA A 1038 -6.20 -31.63 -0.97
C ALA A 1038 -5.04 -31.01 -0.17
N GLU A 1039 -4.79 -31.56 1.01
CA GLU A 1039 -3.66 -31.18 1.86
C GLU A 1039 -2.37 -31.84 1.34
N GLY A 1040 -1.24 -31.12 1.42
CA GLY A 1040 0.08 -31.70 1.22
C GLY A 1040 0.59 -31.81 -0.22
N TYR A 1041 0.21 -30.91 -1.13
CA TYR A 1041 0.78 -30.89 -2.51
C TYR A 1041 2.28 -30.54 -2.58
N GLN A 1042 2.80 -29.91 -1.53
CA GLN A 1042 4.23 -29.81 -1.30
C GLN A 1042 4.52 -29.89 0.20
N PHE A 1043 5.53 -30.70 0.56
CA PHE A 1043 6.04 -30.76 1.93
C PHE A 1043 7.56 -30.80 1.94
N TRP A 1044 8.12 -30.35 3.05
CA TRP A 1044 9.56 -30.31 3.29
C TRP A 1044 9.89 -31.24 4.45
N ARG A 1045 10.93 -32.03 4.29
CA ARG A 1045 11.38 -33.06 5.23
C ARG A 1045 12.89 -33.22 5.13
N ASP A 1046 13.45 -34.01 6.03
CA ASP A 1046 14.81 -34.50 5.91
C ASP A 1046 14.85 -35.80 5.09
N PHE A 1047 14.71 -35.66 3.76
CA PHE A 1047 14.72 -36.79 2.83
C PHE A 1047 16.05 -37.57 2.83
N ALA A 1048 17.15 -36.96 3.26
CA ALA A 1048 18.44 -37.62 3.38
C ALA A 1048 18.46 -38.58 4.58
N SER A 1049 17.89 -38.16 5.71
CA SER A 1049 17.69 -39.04 6.86
C SER A 1049 16.73 -40.18 6.52
N GLU A 1050 15.59 -39.91 5.87
CA GLU A 1050 14.65 -40.95 5.44
C GLU A 1050 15.30 -41.99 4.50
N PHE A 1051 16.15 -41.57 3.56
CA PHE A 1051 16.88 -42.50 2.70
C PHE A 1051 17.92 -43.33 3.49
N SER A 1052 18.59 -42.72 4.48
CA SER A 1052 19.56 -43.41 5.34
C SER A 1052 18.87 -44.49 6.19
N ASP A 1053 17.69 -44.20 6.72
CA ASP A 1053 16.91 -45.14 7.53
C ASP A 1053 16.41 -46.34 6.69
N LEU A 1054 15.98 -46.08 5.45
CA LEU A 1054 15.55 -47.15 4.52
C LEU A 1054 16.70 -47.98 3.97
N HIS A 1055 17.89 -47.40 3.90
CA HIS A 1055 19.07 -47.98 3.27
C HIS A 1055 20.34 -47.77 4.10
N PRO A 1056 20.42 -48.31 5.34
CA PRO A 1056 21.50 -48.03 6.30
C PRO A 1056 22.88 -48.47 5.82
N ALA A 1057 22.94 -49.36 4.83
CA ALA A 1057 24.19 -49.76 4.20
C ALA A 1057 24.80 -48.64 3.32
N TRP A 1058 24.00 -47.71 2.79
CA TRP A 1058 24.50 -46.63 1.94
C TRP A 1058 25.18 -45.54 2.76
N GLN A 1059 26.35 -45.10 2.31
CA GLN A 1059 27.16 -44.14 3.05
C GLN A 1059 27.01 -42.74 2.45
N ILE A 1060 26.78 -41.74 3.31
CA ILE A 1060 26.84 -40.33 2.89
C ILE A 1060 28.30 -40.00 2.53
N VAL A 1061 28.53 -39.68 1.27
CA VAL A 1061 29.83 -39.23 0.76
C VAL A 1061 30.03 -37.76 1.10
N ARG A 1062 28.99 -36.96 0.86
CA ARG A 1062 29.01 -35.52 1.08
C ARG A 1062 27.61 -34.92 1.05
N SER A 1063 27.43 -33.82 1.75
CA SER A 1063 26.22 -32.99 1.68
C SER A 1063 26.58 -31.50 1.57
N GLY A 1064 25.59 -30.68 1.20
CA GLY A 1064 25.77 -29.24 1.08
C GLY A 1064 24.47 -28.45 0.92
N VAL A 1065 24.58 -27.13 1.07
CA VAL A 1065 23.47 -26.18 0.89
C VAL A 1065 23.81 -25.30 -0.30
N GLY A 1066 22.96 -25.29 -1.34
CA GLY A 1066 23.28 -24.60 -2.59
C GLY A 1066 24.56 -25.16 -3.25
N GLU A 1067 25.49 -24.28 -3.65
CA GLU A 1067 26.79 -24.66 -4.25
C GLU A 1067 27.90 -24.90 -3.20
N MET A 1068 27.58 -24.77 -1.91
CA MET A 1068 28.55 -24.89 -0.83
C MET A 1068 28.50 -26.29 -0.22
N PRO A 1069 29.60 -27.07 -0.27
CA PRO A 1069 29.70 -28.29 0.52
C PRO A 1069 29.71 -27.94 2.01
N ALA A 1070 29.06 -28.76 2.84
CA ALA A 1070 29.14 -28.59 4.29
C ALA A 1070 30.62 -28.68 4.74
N ALA A 1071 31.19 -27.57 5.20
CA ALA A 1071 32.51 -27.58 5.82
C ALA A 1071 32.41 -28.21 7.22
N LYS A 1072 33.51 -28.78 7.73
CA LYS A 1072 33.64 -29.49 9.02
C LYS A 1072 33.28 -28.67 10.30
N ARG A 1073 32.59 -27.52 10.19
CA ARG A 1073 32.14 -26.72 11.33
C ARG A 1073 30.70 -27.06 11.69
N GLU A 1074 30.42 -27.16 12.98
CA GLU A 1074 29.10 -27.48 13.56
C GLU A 1074 27.97 -26.52 13.13
N ASP A 1075 28.33 -25.36 12.58
CA ASP A 1075 27.45 -24.31 12.04
C ASP A 1075 26.76 -24.70 10.71
N ALA A 1076 27.14 -25.83 10.10
CA ALA A 1076 26.67 -26.29 8.79
C ALA A 1076 25.38 -27.15 8.84
N LYS A 1077 24.59 -27.09 9.92
CA LYS A 1077 23.30 -27.79 9.96
C LYS A 1077 22.33 -27.16 8.94
N PRO A 1078 21.70 -27.98 8.09
CA PRO A 1078 20.72 -27.47 7.13
C PRO A 1078 19.58 -26.78 7.89
N LYS A 1079 19.15 -25.62 7.39
CA LYS A 1079 18.06 -24.82 7.98
C LYS A 1079 16.78 -25.07 7.21
N HIS A 1080 15.65 -25.03 7.93
CA HIS A 1080 14.31 -25.12 7.35
C HIS A 1080 14.16 -24.19 6.13
N GLY A 1081 13.59 -24.72 5.05
CA GLY A 1081 13.33 -23.98 3.80
C GLY A 1081 14.55 -23.79 2.88
N LYS A 1082 15.69 -24.43 3.16
CA LYS A 1082 16.88 -24.38 2.28
C LYS A 1082 16.97 -25.61 1.36
N LEU A 1083 17.47 -25.42 0.14
CA LEU A 1083 17.74 -26.53 -0.79
C LEU A 1083 19.06 -27.22 -0.42
N VAL A 1084 18.97 -28.49 -0.07
CA VAL A 1084 20.07 -29.30 0.45
C VAL A 1084 20.30 -30.48 -0.49
N TRP A 1085 21.56 -30.73 -0.84
CA TRP A 1085 21.93 -31.95 -1.55
C TRP A 1085 22.71 -32.89 -0.63
N THR A 1086 22.43 -34.19 -0.75
CA THR A 1086 23.18 -35.26 -0.09
C THR A 1086 23.47 -36.36 -1.09
N LEU A 1087 24.76 -36.67 -1.24
CA LEU A 1087 25.29 -37.71 -2.12
C LEU A 1087 25.60 -38.96 -1.30
N PHE A 1088 24.98 -40.07 -1.67
CA PHE A 1088 25.17 -41.39 -1.09
C PHE A 1088 25.98 -42.28 -2.02
N LYS A 1089 26.86 -43.12 -1.47
CA LYS A 1089 27.58 -44.19 -2.19
C LYS A 1089 27.15 -45.55 -1.65
N ARG A 1090 26.89 -46.49 -2.57
CA ARG A 1090 26.66 -47.90 -2.26
C ARG A 1090 27.99 -48.55 -1.85
N PRO A 1091 28.04 -49.35 -0.77
CA PRO A 1091 29.23 -50.09 -0.38
C PRO A 1091 29.78 -50.99 -1.48
N ASP A 1092 31.10 -51.09 -1.58
CA ASP A 1092 31.78 -51.87 -2.62
C ASP A 1092 31.45 -53.39 -2.52
N ALA A 1093 31.04 -53.89 -1.35
CA ALA A 1093 30.57 -55.26 -1.13
C ALA A 1093 29.26 -55.61 -1.87
N LEU A 1094 28.48 -54.62 -2.31
CA LEU A 1094 27.22 -54.80 -3.04
C LEU A 1094 27.36 -54.62 -4.56
N LEU A 1095 28.53 -54.19 -5.05
CA LEU A 1095 28.80 -53.98 -6.48
C LEU A 1095 29.27 -55.25 -7.21
N THR A 1096 29.66 -56.30 -6.48
CA THR A 1096 30.36 -57.49 -6.99
C THR A 1096 29.48 -58.71 -7.29
N LYS A 1097 28.15 -58.60 -7.29
CA LYS A 1097 27.28 -59.74 -7.65
C LYS A 1097 26.60 -59.57 -9.02
N LYS A 1098 27.33 -59.93 -10.08
CA LYS A 1098 26.73 -60.54 -11.27
C LYS A 1098 27.10 -62.02 -11.29
N GLY A 1099 26.09 -62.87 -11.06
CA GLY A 1099 26.09 -64.28 -11.48
C GLY A 1099 26.48 -65.32 -10.43
N SER A 1100 25.50 -65.79 -9.66
CA SER A 1100 25.27 -67.23 -9.48
C SER A 1100 23.91 -67.46 -8.80
N LYS A 1101 23.09 -68.32 -9.41
CA LYS A 1101 21.97 -69.05 -8.76
C LYS A 1101 22.45 -69.59 -7.40
N THR A 1102 21.69 -69.62 -6.31
CA THR A 1102 20.58 -70.56 -5.98
C THR A 1102 20.04 -70.11 -4.59
N PRO A 1103 18.79 -70.43 -4.20
CA PRO A 1103 18.05 -69.75 -3.14
C PRO A 1103 18.22 -70.45 -1.78
N VAL A 1104 18.25 -69.71 -0.67
CA VAL A 1104 18.00 -70.30 0.66
C VAL A 1104 17.23 -69.32 1.55
N GLN A 1105 15.97 -69.70 1.75
CA GLN A 1105 15.13 -69.69 2.95
C GLN A 1105 14.96 -68.43 3.81
N GLU A 1106 13.70 -68.00 3.82
CA GLU A 1106 12.94 -67.50 4.97
C GLU A 1106 13.34 -68.16 6.30
N ALA A 1107 13.40 -67.37 7.37
CA ALA A 1107 12.41 -67.35 8.46
C ALA A 1107 12.96 -66.47 9.63
N PRO A 1108 12.22 -66.19 10.70
CA PRO A 1108 11.64 -64.86 10.89
C PRO A 1108 11.96 -64.25 12.27
N SER A 1109 11.49 -63.02 12.44
CA SER A 1109 10.97 -62.41 13.69
C SER A 1109 11.71 -62.67 15.01
N ARG A 1110 12.13 -61.56 15.66
CA ARG A 1110 11.62 -61.17 16.99
C ARG A 1110 12.02 -59.72 17.32
N LEU A 1111 11.01 -58.99 17.78
CA LEU A 1111 11.04 -57.69 18.46
C LEU A 1111 11.87 -57.75 19.79
N PRO A 1112 11.86 -56.71 20.64
CA PRO A 1112 12.63 -55.46 20.60
C PRO A 1112 13.46 -55.30 21.90
N TYR A 1113 13.90 -54.08 22.23
CA TYR A 1113 14.48 -53.56 23.50
C TYR A 1113 15.98 -53.29 23.52
N GLY A 1114 16.29 -52.05 23.95
CA GLY A 1114 17.60 -51.49 24.23
C GLY A 1114 17.52 -49.98 24.25
#